data_AF-A0A7Y4V745-F1
#
_entry.id   AF-A0A7Y4V745-F1
#
_cell.length_a   1.000
_cell.length_b   1.000
_cell.length_c   1.000
_cell.angle_alpha   90.00
_cell.angle_beta   90.00
_cell.angle_gamma   90.00
#
_symmetry.space_group_name_H-M   'P 1'
#
loop_
_entity.id
_entity.type
_entity.pdbx_description
1 polymer ?
#
loop_
_entity_poly.entity_id
_entity_poly.type
_entity_poly.pdbx_seq_one_letter_code
_entity_poly.pdbx_strand_id
1 'polypeptide(L)'
;DLNFQVKIYETTGVIEFNYETMNRGTVNFSYTLGINSNALGNPPTASQLRTQQTENSTSFSNTVQNNLSAMPLAFSRIQFTPSVPTAASGSLTLSGISSTSMNLSWPNWATNEIGYVLQYSTDGTNYFFYSQTPANTTLATATGLLPATTYYWKVSAVTEGTLGTALIANATTQAAGTVTSIRSGFWDATSTWDCACVPSLGDNVQIRNTHVVTLRTALMQCNNLTIGEGASGSVSFSGNTSLTLQINGRLSINTGASLTQATNSNTTHALNLNGDVSNSGTLNLSVDRNSLCNAVFRNPTNNQTVTGAGSYTFYTLTIDKGSKSNIVEITSSNFACNADALIFGSGGTFKFSSSGTNSFGLFSTTRDIPINGRIWMNSAASTMSFGASINLRGDLRIDQGNVVVGIAANENILSFGGILEINGGSLSIAGGFVPSDPQSISRFVQTGGTVTLPTVSSTSTTLHPFDMTVVGSSFTMSGGTIILQREGGGGAQNLGFSTVGVTSNSVTGGTLQIGNTSTPAGQTCQIISGTSLGNLFLNSVNATAQLAGVDLNFLGNVTLTSGTLNDNGRTISLAGNWLVTTGQYTANALSTVVFNGTKQQSITTAGRAFNNLTLSGSDLKLFQDNLTVNGNFTSTSIFSPVNSGFIFTLTGNFTNNGTYQRRNETLNLTGTSTQNISGSSLTEFTNLTINKTSGSVTLNGTVNLYGVLNILSSTNFDADGTGGGVFTLISTNDAPVSDARIARLTGTASITGNVTVQRFTKPEIIGGTRVYRYISTPVSGQFVSDWIDDFPITGTFSNPSTDFPLGSGITAICGIPIVPTTPSMFVYVEANAGTGANDLGWTAFPASGLASSASLQVGRGYAAFLRDCTNPTVIDVRGPVNQGTINLTSLVSRTVNGNTEDGYNLVGNPYPS
;
A
#
# COMPACT_ATOMS: atom_id res chain seq x y z
N ASP A 1 -18.40 34.16 46.28
CA ASP A 1 -17.54 33.31 45.44
C ASP A 1 -16.13 33.28 45.98
N LEU A 2 -15.59 32.07 46.16
CA LEU A 2 -14.22 31.82 46.58
C LEU A 2 -13.37 31.71 45.30
N ASN A 3 -12.74 32.80 44.87
CA ASN A 3 -11.87 32.79 43.69
C ASN A 3 -10.44 32.45 44.11
N PHE A 4 -10.01 31.23 43.82
CA PHE A 4 -8.62 30.79 43.97
C PHE A 4 -8.12 30.06 42.72
N GLN A 5 -6.83 30.17 42.45
CA GLN A 5 -6.12 29.41 41.43
C GLN A 5 -5.27 28.33 42.12
N VAL A 6 -5.32 27.10 41.62
CA VAL A 6 -4.39 26.03 42.03
C VAL A 6 -3.30 25.89 40.98
N LYS A 7 -2.05 25.86 41.40
CA LYS A 7 -0.92 25.45 40.57
C LYS A 7 -0.28 24.20 41.14
N ILE A 8 0.01 23.25 40.27
CA ILE A 8 0.66 21.99 40.60
C ILE A 8 2.00 21.99 39.86
N TYR A 9 3.09 21.81 40.60
CA TYR A 9 4.44 21.76 40.04
C TYR A 9 4.91 20.30 40.01
N GLU A 10 4.78 19.65 38.85
CA GLU A 10 5.09 18.21 38.71
C GLU A 10 6.56 17.87 39.03
N THR A 11 7.50 18.79 38.82
CA THR A 11 8.93 18.58 39.07
C THR A 11 9.32 18.67 40.54
N THR A 12 8.57 19.42 41.36
CA THR A 12 8.89 19.65 42.78
C THR A 12 7.86 19.03 43.73
N GLY A 13 6.74 18.53 43.20
CA GLY A 13 5.60 18.03 43.98
C GLY A 13 4.87 19.14 44.76
N VAL A 14 5.21 20.41 44.51
CA VAL A 14 4.62 21.55 45.21
C VAL A 14 3.21 21.80 44.73
N ILE A 15 2.28 22.00 45.66
CA ILE A 15 0.91 22.45 45.37
C ILE A 15 0.74 23.87 45.92
N GLU A 16 0.37 24.79 45.06
CA GLU A 16 0.20 26.22 45.36
C GLU A 16 -1.27 26.62 45.19
N PHE A 17 -1.82 27.29 46.21
CA PHE A 17 -3.14 27.93 46.13
C PHE A 17 -2.95 29.45 46.20
N ASN A 18 -3.36 30.14 45.13
CA ASN A 18 -3.32 31.61 45.03
C ASN A 18 -4.72 32.17 45.17
N TYR A 19 -4.95 33.00 46.18
CA TYR A 19 -6.25 33.61 46.47
C TYR A 19 -6.31 35.01 45.89
N GLU A 20 -7.37 35.32 45.13
CA GLU A 20 -7.63 36.68 44.62
C GLU A 20 -8.54 37.48 45.57
N THR A 21 -9.03 38.64 45.12
CA THR A 21 -9.94 39.50 45.88
C THR A 21 -11.22 38.73 46.27
N MET A 22 -11.42 38.54 47.57
CA MET A 22 -12.63 37.94 48.12
C MET A 22 -13.50 39.01 48.80
N ASN A 23 -14.72 39.22 48.32
CA ASN A 23 -15.69 40.10 49.00
C ASN A 23 -16.35 39.37 50.18
N ARG A 24 -16.26 39.95 51.38
CA ARG A 24 -16.81 39.37 52.62
C ARG A 24 -18.34 39.46 52.63
N GLY A 25 -19.03 38.36 52.36
CA GLY A 25 -20.50 38.26 52.44
C GLY A 25 -21.03 38.05 53.87
N THR A 26 -22.33 38.29 54.07
CA THR A 26 -23.08 38.20 55.36
C THR A 26 -23.50 36.78 55.78
N VAL A 27 -23.05 35.73 55.08
CA VAL A 27 -23.48 34.34 55.31
C VAL A 27 -22.53 33.61 56.27
N ASN A 28 -23.06 32.78 57.17
CA ASN A 28 -22.25 31.91 58.04
C ASN A 28 -21.53 30.84 57.19
N PHE A 29 -20.20 30.89 57.14
CA PHE A 29 -19.38 29.94 56.40
C PHE A 29 -19.19 28.65 57.21
N SER A 30 -19.30 27.50 56.54
CA SER A 30 -18.75 26.23 57.02
C SER A 30 -17.38 26.00 56.39
N TYR A 31 -16.45 25.43 57.15
CA TYR A 31 -15.04 25.27 56.75
C TYR A 31 -14.69 23.80 56.53
N THR A 32 -14.11 23.47 55.39
CA THR A 32 -13.61 22.12 55.11
C THR A 32 -12.12 22.23 54.74
N LEU A 33 -11.25 21.51 55.45
CA LEU A 33 -9.81 21.50 55.17
C LEU A 33 -9.34 20.06 54.91
N GLY A 34 -8.96 19.76 53.68
CA GLY A 34 -8.56 18.42 53.22
C GLY A 34 -9.54 17.80 52.21
N ILE A 35 -9.07 16.84 51.42
CA ILE A 35 -9.80 16.28 50.26
C ILE A 35 -11.06 15.47 50.66
N ASN A 36 -11.33 15.21 51.94
CA ASN A 36 -12.53 14.50 52.43
C ASN A 36 -12.93 14.84 53.88
N SER A 37 -12.65 16.05 54.39
CA SER A 37 -12.98 16.36 55.80
C SER A 37 -14.43 16.80 55.98
N ASN A 38 -14.95 16.67 57.21
CA ASN A 38 -16.28 17.14 57.57
C ASN A 38 -16.32 18.67 57.61
N ALA A 39 -17.42 19.25 57.12
CA ALA A 39 -17.66 20.69 57.20
C ALA A 39 -17.78 21.13 58.68
N LEU A 40 -16.91 22.06 59.09
CA LEU A 40 -16.90 22.65 60.42
C LEU A 40 -17.84 23.85 60.46
N GLY A 41 -18.72 23.94 61.45
CA GLY A 41 -19.65 25.06 61.62
C GLY A 41 -19.06 26.33 62.23
N ASN A 42 -17.79 26.31 62.64
CA ASN A 42 -17.07 27.40 63.29
C ASN A 42 -15.67 27.58 62.68
N PRO A 43 -15.03 28.78 62.81
CA PRO A 43 -13.65 28.98 62.40
C PRO A 43 -12.76 27.86 62.96
N PRO A 44 -11.98 27.16 62.12
CA PRO A 44 -11.19 26.02 62.57
C PRO A 44 -10.19 26.45 63.65
N THR A 45 -10.10 25.66 64.73
CA THR A 45 -9.15 25.92 65.82
C THR A 45 -7.71 25.70 65.37
N ALA A 46 -6.73 26.32 66.03
CA ALA A 46 -5.32 26.16 65.71
C ALA A 46 -4.85 24.68 65.73
N SER A 47 -5.48 23.81 66.53
CA SER A 47 -5.19 22.36 66.55
C SER A 47 -5.80 21.59 65.36
N GLN A 48 -6.81 22.13 64.69
CA GLN A 48 -7.41 21.56 63.48
C GLN A 48 -6.65 21.96 62.20
N LEU A 49 -5.68 22.88 62.29
CA LEU A 49 -4.93 23.45 61.17
C LEU A 49 -3.41 23.15 61.23
N ARG A 50 -3.01 21.93 61.65
CA ARG A 50 -1.59 21.60 61.85
C ARG A 50 -0.79 21.39 60.53
N THR A 51 -0.04 22.41 60.11
CA THR A 51 1.18 22.42 59.24
C THR A 51 2.09 23.65 59.54
N GLN A 52 3.22 23.57 60.30
CA GLN A 52 4.20 24.65 60.80
C GLN A 52 4.00 26.19 60.56
N GLN A 53 4.28 27.14 61.50
CA GLN A 53 3.31 28.14 62.07
C GLN A 53 3.48 29.71 61.94
N THR A 54 2.37 30.52 61.89
CA THR A 54 2.11 32.00 62.23
C THR A 54 2.92 33.14 61.54
N GLU A 55 2.53 34.44 61.38
CA GLU A 55 1.38 35.34 61.69
C GLU A 55 1.08 36.25 60.45
N ASN A 56 -0.17 36.68 60.29
CA ASN A 56 -0.73 37.31 59.07
C ASN A 56 -0.47 38.84 59.04
N SER A 57 0.21 39.38 58.01
CA SER A 57 0.35 40.84 57.81
C SER A 57 -0.22 41.30 56.47
N THR A 58 -0.68 42.56 56.41
CA THR A 58 -1.57 43.13 55.38
C THR A 58 -0.86 43.70 54.14
N SER A 59 0.37 43.27 53.83
CA SER A 59 1.11 43.70 52.64
C SER A 59 1.34 42.55 51.67
N PHE A 60 1.13 42.80 50.37
CA PHE A 60 1.31 41.84 49.27
C PHE A 60 2.69 41.18 49.35
N SER A 61 2.73 39.92 49.76
CA SER A 61 3.98 39.20 50.04
C SER A 61 3.99 37.89 49.27
N ASN A 62 5.01 37.73 48.44
CA ASN A 62 5.40 36.49 47.78
C ASN A 62 6.11 35.51 48.74
N THR A 63 6.19 35.84 50.03
CA THR A 63 6.80 34.99 51.06
C THR A 63 5.90 33.81 51.38
N VAL A 64 6.47 32.60 51.35
CA VAL A 64 5.77 31.35 51.69
C VAL A 64 5.20 31.44 53.10
N GLN A 65 3.89 31.21 53.24
CA GLN A 65 3.19 31.19 54.53
C GLN A 65 2.92 29.74 54.92
N ASN A 66 3.37 29.36 56.12
CA ASN A 66 3.11 28.06 56.74
C ASN A 66 2.20 28.28 58.00
N ASN A 67 1.40 27.28 58.40
CA ASN A 67 0.22 27.24 59.31
C ASN A 67 -0.65 28.47 59.26
N LEU A 68 -1.77 28.29 58.59
CA LEU A 68 -2.90 29.19 58.69
C LEU A 68 -3.70 28.84 59.94
N SER A 69 -4.03 29.83 60.76
CA SER A 69 -5.01 29.71 61.87
C SER A 69 -6.33 30.43 61.59
N ALA A 70 -6.45 31.04 60.40
CA ALA A 70 -7.61 31.75 59.87
C ALA A 70 -7.58 31.69 58.33
N MET A 71 -8.69 32.06 57.68
CA MET A 71 -8.77 32.12 56.22
C MET A 71 -7.65 33.03 55.65
N PRO A 72 -6.96 32.61 54.57
CA PRO A 72 -6.01 33.47 53.88
C PRO A 72 -6.69 34.75 53.41
N LEU A 73 -6.01 35.89 53.56
CA LEU A 73 -6.52 37.16 53.04
C LEU A 73 -6.51 37.15 51.50
N ALA A 74 -7.29 38.04 50.89
CA ALA A 74 -7.16 38.30 49.46
C ALA A 74 -5.69 38.56 49.09
N PHE A 75 -5.24 38.02 47.95
CA PHE A 75 -3.87 38.13 47.45
C PHE A 75 -2.79 37.38 48.26
N SER A 76 -3.16 36.28 48.90
CA SER A 76 -2.21 35.41 49.61
C SER A 76 -1.96 34.09 48.86
N ARG A 77 -0.79 33.49 49.12
CA ARG A 77 -0.37 32.22 48.54
C ARG A 77 -0.15 31.18 49.64
N ILE A 78 -0.76 30.01 49.51
CA ILE A 78 -0.47 28.82 50.31
C ILE A 78 0.39 27.88 49.48
N GLN A 79 1.53 27.46 50.01
CA GLN A 79 2.40 26.50 49.35
C GLN A 79 2.54 25.24 50.20
N PHE A 80 2.08 24.11 49.70
CA PHE A 80 2.38 22.80 50.25
C PHE A 80 3.68 22.32 49.64
N THR A 81 4.73 22.31 50.45
CA THR A 81 6.03 21.77 50.03
C THR A 81 6.19 20.40 50.69
N PRO A 82 6.18 19.31 49.91
CA PRO A 82 6.44 18.00 50.48
C PRO A 82 7.81 17.99 51.16
N SER A 83 7.90 17.34 52.32
CA SER A 83 9.17 17.22 53.03
C SER A 83 10.17 16.45 52.17
N VAL A 84 11.37 16.98 52.01
CA VAL A 84 12.44 16.25 51.33
C VAL A 84 13.01 15.23 52.32
N PRO A 85 13.15 13.94 51.93
CA PRO A 85 13.77 12.93 52.77
C PRO A 85 15.17 13.36 53.17
N THR A 86 15.55 13.09 54.42
CA THR A 86 16.93 13.28 54.88
C THR A 86 17.89 12.56 53.93
N ALA A 87 18.94 13.25 53.50
CA ALA A 87 19.94 12.69 52.58
C ALA A 87 20.55 11.41 53.17
N ALA A 88 20.79 10.42 52.31
CA ALA A 88 21.29 9.13 52.75
C ALA A 88 22.65 9.27 53.46
N SER A 89 22.76 8.64 54.63
CA SER A 89 23.98 8.60 55.43
C SER A 89 24.25 7.17 55.88
N GLY A 90 25.52 6.76 55.84
CA GLY A 90 25.97 5.38 56.10
C GLY A 90 25.94 4.49 54.86
N SER A 91 25.87 3.17 55.06
CA SER A 91 25.99 2.16 54.01
C SER A 91 24.92 1.09 54.11
N LEU A 92 24.40 0.63 52.96
CA LEU A 92 23.61 -0.60 52.88
C LEU A 92 24.57 -1.79 52.95
N THR A 93 24.30 -2.71 53.86
CA THR A 93 25.07 -3.95 54.04
C THR A 93 24.20 -5.16 53.73
N LEU A 94 24.78 -6.14 53.04
CA LEU A 94 24.11 -7.38 52.69
C LEU A 94 24.76 -8.52 53.47
N SER A 95 23.97 -9.30 54.18
CA SER A 95 24.44 -10.41 55.03
C SER A 95 23.44 -11.57 55.00
N GLY A 96 23.72 -12.68 55.70
CA GLY A 96 22.81 -13.84 55.74
C GLY A 96 22.48 -14.40 54.35
N ILE A 97 23.45 -14.30 53.42
CA ILE A 97 23.25 -14.67 52.02
C ILE A 97 23.13 -16.19 51.91
N SER A 98 21.97 -16.66 51.51
CA SER A 98 21.69 -18.05 51.16
C SER A 98 21.60 -18.21 49.64
N SER A 99 21.19 -19.40 49.17
CA SER A 99 20.87 -19.60 47.75
C SER A 99 19.59 -18.88 47.31
N THR A 100 18.69 -18.49 48.23
CA THR A 100 17.38 -17.91 47.90
C THR A 100 16.98 -16.69 48.73
N SER A 101 17.89 -16.17 49.57
CA SER A 101 17.61 -15.02 50.42
C SER A 101 18.88 -14.25 50.78
N MET A 102 18.70 -13.00 51.18
CA MET A 102 19.73 -12.19 51.84
C MET A 102 19.09 -11.16 52.77
N ASN A 103 19.81 -10.76 53.81
CA ASN A 103 19.43 -9.69 54.72
C ASN A 103 20.01 -8.37 54.25
N LEU A 104 19.15 -7.37 54.10
CA LEU A 104 19.49 -5.99 53.80
C LEU A 104 19.46 -5.20 55.11
N SER A 105 20.59 -4.66 55.54
CA SER A 105 20.67 -3.84 56.74
C SER A 105 21.23 -2.46 56.42
N TRP A 106 20.53 -1.43 56.90
CA TRP A 106 20.88 -0.03 56.72
C TRP A 106 20.65 0.74 58.03
N PRO A 107 21.38 1.84 58.28
CA PRO A 107 21.12 2.68 59.45
C PRO A 107 19.76 3.37 59.33
N ASN A 108 19.10 3.69 60.44
CA ASN A 108 17.94 4.58 60.40
C ASN A 108 18.42 6.03 60.20
N TRP A 109 18.78 6.38 58.97
CA TRP A 109 19.42 7.67 58.68
C TRP A 109 18.42 8.81 58.52
N ALA A 110 17.21 8.50 58.06
CA ALA A 110 16.15 9.49 57.94
C ALA A 110 15.41 9.59 59.28
N THR A 111 15.00 10.80 59.63
CA THR A 111 14.19 11.08 60.84
C THR A 111 12.79 11.58 60.49
N ASN A 112 12.50 11.72 59.20
CA ASN A 112 11.29 12.31 58.65
C ASN A 112 10.61 11.41 57.61
N GLU A 113 11.09 10.18 57.45
CA GLU A 113 10.57 9.18 56.54
C GLU A 113 9.26 8.58 57.05
N ILE A 114 8.40 8.21 56.09
CA ILE A 114 7.21 7.38 56.34
C ILE A 114 7.50 5.90 56.05
N GLY A 115 8.69 5.59 55.51
CA GLY A 115 9.17 4.24 55.23
C GLY A 115 10.46 4.22 54.42
N TYR A 116 10.90 3.01 54.05
CA TYR A 116 11.99 2.80 53.11
C TYR A 116 11.53 1.95 51.93
N VAL A 117 11.80 2.40 50.71
CA VAL A 117 11.52 1.66 49.47
C VAL A 117 12.76 0.86 49.08
N LEU A 118 12.55 -0.45 48.92
CA LEU A 118 13.56 -1.40 48.49
C LEU A 118 13.34 -1.73 47.02
N GLN A 119 14.40 -1.61 46.22
CA GLN A 119 14.40 -1.98 44.81
C GLN A 119 15.57 -2.91 44.53
N TYR A 120 15.39 -3.85 43.61
CA TYR A 120 16.45 -4.77 43.18
C TYR A 120 16.64 -4.73 41.67
N SER A 121 17.81 -5.16 41.22
CA SER A 121 18.16 -5.36 39.83
C SER A 121 19.03 -6.62 39.70
N THR A 122 18.91 -7.35 38.60
CA THR A 122 19.79 -8.49 38.27
C THR A 122 20.79 -8.15 37.16
N ASP A 123 20.66 -6.98 36.52
CA ASP A 123 21.53 -6.48 35.45
C ASP A 123 22.31 -5.20 35.84
N GLY A 124 22.11 -4.70 37.06
CA GLY A 124 22.72 -3.48 37.58
C GLY A 124 22.15 -2.17 37.03
N THR A 125 21.22 -2.25 36.07
CA THR A 125 20.72 -1.10 35.30
C THR A 125 19.23 -0.89 35.53
N ASN A 126 18.42 -1.93 35.33
CA ASN A 126 16.97 -1.91 35.48
C ASN A 126 16.59 -2.34 36.89
N TYR A 127 16.02 -1.42 37.68
CA TYR A 127 15.60 -1.68 39.06
C TYR A 127 14.09 -1.85 39.16
N PHE A 128 13.67 -2.88 39.87
CA PHE A 128 12.28 -3.24 40.15
C PHE A 128 11.97 -3.03 41.63
N PHE A 129 10.75 -2.57 41.93
CA PHE A 129 10.26 -2.49 43.30
C PHE A 129 10.20 -3.89 43.93
N TYR A 130 10.76 -4.03 45.13
CA TYR A 130 10.68 -5.25 45.93
C TYR A 130 9.61 -5.10 47.00
N SER A 131 9.77 -4.10 47.87
CA SER A 131 8.85 -3.82 48.98
C SER A 131 9.05 -2.40 49.51
N GLN A 132 8.10 -1.95 50.33
CA GLN A 132 8.26 -0.78 51.18
C GLN A 132 8.16 -1.22 52.65
N THR A 133 9.13 -0.86 53.46
CA THR A 133 9.09 -1.10 54.90
C THR A 133 8.49 0.11 55.62
N PRO A 134 7.87 -0.07 56.80
CA PRO A 134 7.46 1.04 57.67
C PRO A 134 8.62 1.96 58.05
N ALA A 135 8.29 3.17 58.52
CA ALA A 135 9.26 4.11 59.08
C ALA A 135 10.14 3.48 60.17
N ASN A 136 11.36 3.98 60.34
CA ASN A 136 12.37 3.49 61.29
C ASN A 136 12.87 2.04 61.10
N THR A 137 12.47 1.35 60.03
CA THR A 137 13.01 0.00 59.74
C THR A 137 14.49 0.08 59.35
N THR A 138 15.32 -0.81 59.90
CA THR A 138 16.77 -0.89 59.64
C THR A 138 17.25 -2.23 59.08
N LEU A 139 16.32 -3.18 58.95
CA LEU A 139 16.58 -4.54 58.49
C LEU A 139 15.38 -5.06 57.70
N ALA A 140 15.65 -5.64 56.54
CA ALA A 140 14.68 -6.44 55.80
C ALA A 140 15.34 -7.70 55.24
N THR A 141 14.61 -8.82 55.25
CA THR A 141 15.06 -10.04 54.59
C THR A 141 14.42 -10.12 53.21
N ALA A 142 15.25 -10.08 52.17
CA ALA A 142 14.83 -10.41 50.82
C ALA A 142 14.80 -11.94 50.67
N THR A 143 13.64 -12.50 50.36
CA THR A 143 13.42 -13.92 50.07
C THR A 143 12.96 -14.13 48.62
N GLY A 144 13.00 -15.38 48.15
CA GLY A 144 12.56 -15.74 46.80
C GLY A 144 13.59 -15.41 45.70
N LEU A 145 14.85 -15.25 46.08
CA LEU A 145 15.94 -14.94 45.15
C LEU A 145 16.37 -16.18 44.36
N LEU A 146 16.92 -15.96 43.17
CA LEU A 146 17.48 -17.03 42.34
C LEU A 146 18.88 -17.42 42.88
N PRO A 147 19.25 -18.71 42.91
CA PRO A 147 20.61 -19.15 43.23
C PRO A 147 21.66 -18.64 42.24
N ALA A 148 22.91 -18.53 42.68
CA ALA A 148 24.06 -18.06 41.88
C ALA A 148 23.81 -16.76 41.10
N THR A 149 22.96 -15.87 41.63
CA THR A 149 22.51 -14.66 40.93
C THR A 149 22.96 -13.42 41.69
N THR A 150 23.59 -12.48 40.98
CA THR A 150 23.98 -11.18 41.54
C THR A 150 22.76 -10.27 41.57
N TYR A 151 22.43 -9.78 42.77
CA TYR A 151 21.39 -8.78 42.98
C TYR A 151 22.02 -7.45 43.39
N TYR A 152 21.63 -6.39 42.69
CA TYR A 152 21.95 -5.01 43.03
C TYR A 152 20.74 -4.40 43.73
N TRP A 153 20.94 -3.85 44.93
CA TRP A 153 19.88 -3.32 45.78
C TRP A 153 20.01 -1.80 45.91
N LYS A 154 18.85 -1.14 45.91
CA LYS A 154 18.67 0.27 46.25
C LYS A 154 17.70 0.36 47.43
N VAL A 155 18.08 1.08 48.48
CA VAL A 155 17.20 1.42 49.61
C VAL A 155 17.09 2.93 49.70
N SER A 156 15.88 3.46 49.55
CA SER A 156 15.62 4.91 49.58
C SER A 156 14.61 5.24 50.67
N ALA A 157 14.86 6.26 51.49
CA ALA A 157 13.86 6.79 52.40
C ALA A 157 12.72 7.44 51.58
N VAL A 158 11.47 7.26 52.00
CA VAL A 158 10.31 7.88 51.36
C VAL A 158 9.62 8.84 52.32
N THR A 159 9.24 10.01 51.82
CA THR A 159 8.36 10.98 52.50
C THR A 159 7.06 11.13 51.71
N GLU A 160 6.14 12.00 52.14
CA GLU A 160 4.84 12.21 51.50
C GLU A 160 4.91 12.62 50.01
N GLY A 161 6.06 13.10 49.50
CA GLY A 161 6.15 13.59 48.11
C GLY A 161 7.39 13.21 47.31
N THR A 162 8.39 12.52 47.86
CA THR A 162 9.56 12.10 47.06
C THR A 162 10.36 10.95 47.68
N LEU A 163 11.19 10.29 46.86
CA LEU A 163 12.20 9.32 47.28
C LEU A 163 13.53 10.04 47.52
N GLY A 164 14.21 9.66 48.60
CA GLY A 164 15.55 10.15 48.91
C GLY A 164 16.61 9.53 47.99
N THR A 165 17.83 10.03 48.09
CA THR A 165 19.00 9.37 47.50
C THR A 165 19.11 7.94 48.01
N ALA A 166 19.30 6.96 47.13
CA ALA A 166 19.36 5.55 47.52
C ALA A 166 20.72 5.17 48.12
N LEU A 167 20.73 4.36 49.18
CA LEU A 167 21.88 3.53 49.51
C LEU A 167 21.92 2.33 48.57
N ILE A 168 23.11 2.01 48.06
CA ILE A 168 23.30 0.90 47.11
C ILE A 168 24.27 -0.14 47.64
N ALA A 169 23.98 -1.40 47.35
CA ALA A 169 24.87 -2.53 47.60
C ALA A 169 24.54 -3.66 46.61
N ASN A 170 25.46 -4.61 46.42
CA ASN A 170 25.18 -5.79 45.64
C ASN A 170 25.83 -7.02 46.27
N ALA A 171 25.23 -8.18 46.03
CA ALA A 171 25.74 -9.46 46.47
C ALA A 171 25.24 -10.58 45.55
N THR A 172 26.01 -11.67 45.47
CA THR A 172 25.64 -12.88 44.74
C THR A 172 25.12 -13.93 45.70
N THR A 173 23.92 -14.45 45.45
CA THR A 173 23.37 -15.60 46.21
C THR A 173 24.26 -16.82 46.05
N GLN A 174 24.20 -17.73 47.02
CA GLN A 174 24.96 -18.98 46.94
C GLN A 174 24.50 -19.84 45.75
N ALA A 175 25.39 -20.71 45.26
CA ALA A 175 25.02 -21.69 44.25
C ALA A 175 23.93 -22.64 44.78
N ALA A 176 23.11 -23.14 43.86
CA ALA A 176 22.12 -24.14 44.23
C ALA A 176 22.80 -25.43 44.68
N GLY A 177 22.29 -26.05 45.76
CA GLY A 177 22.69 -27.40 46.15
C GLY A 177 22.27 -28.42 45.10
N THR A 178 22.80 -29.64 45.14
CA THR A 178 22.29 -30.75 44.32
C THR A 178 21.71 -31.81 45.23
N VAL A 179 20.48 -32.22 44.96
CA VAL A 179 19.75 -33.25 45.72
C VAL A 179 19.34 -34.36 44.77
N THR A 180 19.80 -35.58 45.05
CA THR A 180 19.65 -36.74 44.15
C THR A 180 18.74 -37.79 44.76
N SER A 181 17.85 -38.39 43.97
CA SER A 181 17.02 -39.50 44.45
C SER A 181 17.86 -40.76 44.69
N ILE A 182 17.76 -41.36 45.88
CA ILE A 182 18.46 -42.60 46.26
C ILE A 182 17.57 -43.84 46.21
N ARG A 183 16.25 -43.64 46.09
CA ARG A 183 15.22 -44.68 45.87
C ARG A 183 13.97 -44.05 45.27
N SER A 184 13.05 -44.89 44.79
CA SER A 184 11.65 -44.47 44.56
C SER A 184 10.98 -44.08 45.88
N GLY A 185 10.14 -43.05 45.86
CA GLY A 185 9.52 -42.52 47.08
C GLY A 185 8.73 -41.23 46.86
N PHE A 186 8.32 -40.60 47.95
CA PHE A 186 7.59 -39.31 47.90
C PHE A 186 8.57 -38.14 47.90
N TRP A 187 8.23 -37.06 47.20
CA TRP A 187 9.06 -35.85 47.16
C TRP A 187 9.29 -35.24 48.54
N ASP A 188 8.28 -35.25 49.41
CA ASP A 188 8.33 -34.68 50.76
C ASP A 188 8.93 -35.62 51.81
N ALA A 189 9.35 -36.83 51.42
CA ALA A 189 10.02 -37.76 52.31
C ALA A 189 11.54 -37.54 52.25
N THR A 190 12.15 -37.15 53.38
CA THR A 190 13.62 -37.01 53.52
C THR A 190 14.38 -38.28 53.15
N SER A 191 13.71 -39.43 53.29
CA SER A 191 14.24 -40.74 52.97
C SER A 191 14.44 -40.96 51.46
N THR A 192 13.80 -40.18 50.58
CA THR A 192 13.93 -40.26 49.11
C THR A 192 15.26 -39.69 48.62
N TRP A 193 15.91 -38.81 49.39
CA TRP A 193 16.98 -37.93 48.94
C TRP A 193 18.31 -38.21 49.66
N ASP A 194 19.42 -38.04 48.94
CA ASP A 194 20.79 -38.22 49.45
C ASP A 194 21.16 -37.26 50.61
N CYS A 195 20.63 -36.04 50.60
CA CYS A 195 20.84 -35.05 51.65
C CYS A 195 20.10 -35.34 52.97
N ALA A 196 19.23 -36.36 53.01
CA ALA A 196 18.26 -36.57 54.09
C ALA A 196 17.39 -35.33 54.39
N CYS A 197 17.12 -34.53 53.36
CA CYS A 197 16.36 -33.28 53.37
C CYS A 197 15.26 -33.31 52.29
N VAL A 198 14.33 -32.35 52.31
CA VAL A 198 13.34 -32.20 51.23
C VAL A 198 13.82 -31.08 50.30
N PRO A 199 13.86 -31.28 48.97
CA PRO A 199 14.28 -30.25 48.04
C PRO A 199 13.50 -28.94 48.19
N SER A 200 14.23 -27.84 48.14
CA SER A 200 13.74 -26.47 48.21
C SER A 200 14.01 -25.71 46.90
N LEU A 201 13.51 -24.48 46.78
CA LEU A 201 13.85 -23.59 45.65
C LEU A 201 15.37 -23.31 45.50
N GLY A 202 16.17 -23.61 46.52
CA GLY A 202 17.62 -23.50 46.49
C GLY A 202 18.34 -24.71 45.91
N ASP A 203 17.63 -25.78 45.51
CA ASP A 203 18.23 -27.07 45.18
C ASP A 203 17.97 -27.47 43.72
N ASN A 204 19.02 -27.95 43.04
CA ASN A 204 18.94 -28.68 41.79
C ASN A 204 18.58 -30.14 42.10
N VAL A 205 17.46 -30.61 41.56
CA VAL A 205 16.97 -31.97 41.81
C VAL A 205 17.34 -32.88 40.64
N GLN A 206 17.95 -34.03 40.94
CA GLN A 206 18.24 -35.09 39.98
C GLN A 206 17.49 -36.38 40.33
N ILE A 207 16.65 -36.86 39.42
CA ILE A 207 15.99 -38.16 39.54
C ILE A 207 16.82 -39.20 38.79
N ARG A 208 17.37 -40.21 39.47
CA ARG A 208 18.13 -41.28 38.84
C ARG A 208 17.28 -42.19 37.96
N ASN A 209 17.95 -42.94 37.09
CA ASN A 209 17.30 -44.00 36.32
C ASN A 209 16.56 -44.99 37.23
N THR A 210 15.46 -45.56 36.75
CA THR A 210 14.54 -46.51 37.42
C THR A 210 13.77 -45.97 38.63
N HIS A 211 14.14 -44.82 39.19
CA HIS A 211 13.42 -44.21 40.32
C HIS A 211 12.11 -43.54 39.88
N VAL A 212 11.08 -43.71 40.71
CA VAL A 212 9.79 -42.99 40.58
C VAL A 212 9.62 -42.10 41.81
N VAL A 213 9.55 -40.79 41.59
CA VAL A 213 9.30 -39.80 42.64
C VAL A 213 7.88 -39.27 42.52
N THR A 214 7.09 -39.47 43.57
CA THR A 214 5.67 -39.12 43.60
C THR A 214 5.43 -37.80 44.34
N LEU A 215 4.69 -36.90 43.71
CA LEU A 215 4.26 -35.62 44.25
C LEU A 215 2.90 -35.80 44.95
N ARG A 216 2.79 -35.39 46.23
CA ARG A 216 1.56 -35.60 47.04
C ARG A 216 1.27 -34.50 48.08
N THR A 217 2.08 -33.45 48.14
CA THR A 217 1.87 -32.29 49.02
C THR A 217 1.46 -31.07 48.21
N ALA A 218 0.82 -30.09 48.84
CA ALA A 218 0.22 -28.95 48.12
C ALA A 218 1.25 -28.18 47.25
N LEU A 219 2.49 -28.08 47.71
CA LEU A 219 3.57 -27.39 47.04
C LEU A 219 4.87 -28.20 47.14
N MET A 220 5.47 -28.49 45.99
CA MET A 220 6.83 -29.00 45.84
C MET A 220 7.65 -28.01 45.02
N GLN A 221 8.92 -27.86 45.33
CA GLN A 221 9.74 -26.80 44.73
C GLN A 221 11.17 -27.26 44.48
N CYS A 222 11.77 -26.77 43.40
CA CYS A 222 13.20 -26.89 43.14
C CYS A 222 13.72 -25.69 42.34
N ASN A 223 15.05 -25.54 42.31
CA ASN A 223 15.72 -24.66 41.36
C ASN A 223 15.66 -25.27 39.95
N ASN A 224 16.46 -26.30 39.68
CA ASN A 224 16.41 -27.08 38.44
C ASN A 224 15.82 -28.46 38.72
N LEU A 225 15.17 -29.08 37.73
CA LEU A 225 14.75 -30.47 37.78
C LEU A 225 15.29 -31.24 36.58
N THR A 226 16.10 -32.26 36.83
CA THR A 226 16.58 -33.20 35.82
C THR A 226 15.99 -34.59 36.11
N ILE A 227 15.24 -35.13 35.15
CA ILE A 227 14.60 -36.44 35.29
C ILE A 227 15.30 -37.46 34.40
N GLY A 228 15.81 -38.51 35.03
CA GLY A 228 16.55 -39.60 34.41
C GLY A 228 17.99 -39.23 34.07
N GLU A 229 18.80 -40.25 33.84
CA GLU A 229 20.22 -40.13 33.47
C GLU A 229 20.43 -40.69 32.04
N GLY A 230 19.42 -40.53 31.19
CA GLY A 230 19.44 -40.94 29.78
C GLY A 230 18.80 -42.30 29.47
N ALA A 231 18.22 -43.00 30.46
CA ALA A 231 17.56 -44.30 30.22
C ALA A 231 16.13 -44.39 30.77
N SER A 232 15.86 -43.92 31.99
CA SER A 232 14.54 -43.98 32.64
C SER A 232 14.46 -43.03 33.83
N GLY A 233 13.36 -43.05 34.58
CA GLY A 233 13.13 -42.19 35.75
C GLY A 233 11.81 -41.45 35.59
N SER A 234 11.08 -41.22 36.68
CA SER A 234 9.75 -40.62 36.59
C SER A 234 9.44 -39.68 37.74
N VAL A 235 8.77 -38.56 37.44
CA VAL A 235 8.09 -37.71 38.41
C VAL A 235 6.59 -37.76 38.12
N SER A 236 5.77 -38.08 39.12
CA SER A 236 4.32 -38.25 38.94
C SER A 236 3.50 -37.49 39.98
N PHE A 237 2.54 -36.68 39.53
CA PHE A 237 1.49 -36.12 40.39
C PHE A 237 0.51 -37.19 40.86
N SER A 238 0.15 -37.20 42.15
CA SER A 238 -0.76 -38.19 42.71
C SER A 238 -1.77 -37.57 43.67
N GLY A 239 -2.89 -38.27 43.89
CA GLY A 239 -3.96 -37.83 44.78
C GLY A 239 -4.98 -36.92 44.09
N ASN A 240 -6.10 -36.71 44.77
CA ASN A 240 -7.28 -35.99 44.26
C ASN A 240 -7.39 -34.53 44.71
N THR A 241 -6.28 -33.98 45.20
CA THR A 241 -6.16 -32.57 45.56
C THR A 241 -5.22 -31.88 44.58
N SER A 242 -5.52 -30.63 44.23
CA SER A 242 -4.65 -29.86 43.34
C SER A 242 -3.28 -29.65 44.01
N LEU A 243 -2.22 -29.95 43.27
CA LEU A 243 -0.83 -29.86 43.75
C LEU A 243 -0.05 -28.96 42.80
N THR A 244 0.99 -28.31 43.30
CA THR A 244 1.85 -27.43 42.51
C THR A 244 3.31 -27.87 42.57
N LEU A 245 3.93 -28.11 41.43
CA LEU A 245 5.39 -28.18 41.30
C LEU A 245 5.92 -26.85 40.78
N GLN A 246 6.77 -26.17 41.54
CA GLN A 246 7.43 -24.93 41.13
C GLN A 246 8.89 -25.19 40.79
N ILE A 247 9.29 -24.80 39.58
CA ILE A 247 10.65 -24.92 39.07
C ILE A 247 11.15 -23.53 38.69
N ASN A 248 12.21 -23.10 39.37
CA ASN A 248 12.74 -21.74 39.21
C ASN A 248 13.62 -21.59 37.95
N GLY A 249 14.42 -22.61 37.69
CA GLY A 249 15.30 -22.75 36.53
C GLY A 249 14.73 -23.74 35.52
N ARG A 250 15.60 -24.59 34.98
CA ARG A 250 15.31 -25.49 33.87
C ARG A 250 14.64 -26.79 34.33
N LEU A 251 13.63 -27.22 33.59
CA LEU A 251 13.11 -28.58 33.57
C LEU A 251 13.80 -29.37 32.44
N SER A 252 14.50 -30.45 32.76
CA SER A 252 15.14 -31.36 31.82
C SER A 252 14.58 -32.78 31.96
N ILE A 253 13.95 -33.31 30.93
CA ILE A 253 13.43 -34.68 30.87
C ILE A 253 14.28 -35.45 29.87
N ASN A 254 15.15 -36.32 30.37
CA ASN A 254 16.06 -37.08 29.52
C ASN A 254 15.35 -38.24 28.82
N THR A 255 16.00 -38.81 27.81
CA THR A 255 15.46 -39.94 27.04
C THR A 255 15.03 -41.09 27.95
N GLY A 256 13.84 -41.63 27.69
CA GLY A 256 13.21 -42.69 28.49
C GLY A 256 12.63 -42.25 29.84
N ALA A 257 12.85 -41.01 30.26
CA ALA A 257 12.30 -40.46 31.49
C ALA A 257 10.92 -39.81 31.28
N SER A 258 10.15 -39.60 32.35
CA SER A 258 8.81 -39.01 32.27
C SER A 258 8.46 -38.03 33.39
N LEU A 259 7.68 -37.01 33.05
CA LEU A 259 6.90 -36.20 33.99
C LEU A 259 5.41 -36.35 33.63
N THR A 260 4.62 -36.87 34.57
CA THR A 260 3.22 -37.29 34.32
C THR A 260 2.31 -37.08 35.54
N GLN A 261 1.04 -37.46 35.42
CA GLN A 261 0.09 -37.62 36.52
C GLN A 261 -0.26 -39.11 36.65
N ALA A 262 -0.70 -39.51 37.85
CA ALA A 262 -1.37 -40.79 38.06
C ALA A 262 -2.77 -40.75 37.43
N THR A 263 -3.19 -41.84 36.80
CA THR A 263 -4.48 -41.97 36.10
C THR A 263 -5.72 -41.94 37.01
N ASN A 264 -5.50 -41.91 38.33
CA ASN A 264 -6.54 -41.80 39.34
C ASN A 264 -6.42 -40.49 40.14
N SER A 265 -5.62 -39.52 39.68
CA SER A 265 -5.52 -38.22 40.34
C SER A 265 -6.85 -37.47 40.24
N ASN A 266 -7.57 -37.53 39.12
CA ASN A 266 -8.92 -36.96 38.97
C ASN A 266 -9.01 -35.47 39.38
N THR A 267 -7.93 -34.71 39.21
CA THR A 267 -7.84 -33.27 39.53
C THR A 267 -6.90 -32.56 38.57
N THR A 268 -6.93 -31.22 38.59
CA THR A 268 -6.02 -30.38 37.81
C THR A 268 -4.89 -29.85 38.70
N HIS A 269 -3.67 -30.32 38.46
CA HIS A 269 -2.44 -29.86 39.11
C HIS A 269 -1.84 -28.64 38.39
N ALA A 270 -0.75 -28.08 38.92
CA ALA A 270 0.00 -27.00 38.31
C ALA A 270 1.51 -27.30 38.25
N LEU A 271 2.12 -26.95 37.12
CA LEU A 271 3.56 -26.94 36.88
C LEU A 271 3.97 -25.50 36.58
N ASN A 272 4.53 -24.82 37.58
CA ASN A 272 5.00 -23.44 37.45
C ASN A 272 6.45 -23.43 36.99
N LEU A 273 6.72 -22.80 35.85
CA LEU A 273 8.01 -22.79 35.16
C LEU A 273 8.53 -21.35 35.06
N ASN A 274 9.64 -21.05 35.72
CA ASN A 274 10.34 -19.77 35.58
C ASN A 274 11.54 -19.84 34.63
N GLY A 275 12.06 -21.03 34.33
CA GLY A 275 13.11 -21.25 33.31
C GLY A 275 12.64 -22.07 32.11
N ASP A 276 13.61 -22.58 31.34
CA ASP A 276 13.37 -23.34 30.10
C ASP A 276 12.86 -24.77 30.35
N VAL A 277 12.28 -25.36 29.32
CA VAL A 277 11.95 -26.78 29.25
C VAL A 277 12.78 -27.45 28.16
N SER A 278 13.52 -28.51 28.51
CA SER A 278 14.18 -29.42 27.59
C SER A 278 13.60 -30.83 27.77
N ASN A 279 12.92 -31.36 26.75
CA ASN A 279 12.28 -32.67 26.83
C ASN A 279 12.71 -33.56 25.67
N SER A 280 13.45 -34.62 26.03
CA SER A 280 13.83 -35.74 25.16
C SER A 280 13.16 -37.06 25.59
N GLY A 281 12.35 -37.03 26.65
CA GLY A 281 11.55 -38.16 27.15
C GLY A 281 10.05 -37.90 26.94
N THR A 282 9.26 -38.05 27.99
CA THR A 282 7.81 -37.84 27.95
C THR A 282 7.36 -36.75 28.92
N LEU A 283 6.77 -35.68 28.40
CA LEU A 283 6.03 -34.69 29.18
C LEU A 283 4.54 -34.87 28.92
N ASN A 284 3.85 -35.59 29.81
CA ASN A 284 2.41 -35.83 29.70
C ASN A 284 1.67 -35.06 30.79
N LEU A 285 0.91 -34.03 30.40
CA LEU A 285 0.14 -33.18 31.31
C LEU A 285 -1.38 -33.40 31.20
N SER A 286 -1.79 -34.46 30.49
CA SER A 286 -3.18 -34.83 30.26
C SER A 286 -3.30 -36.35 30.11
N VAL A 287 -2.91 -37.11 31.14
CA VAL A 287 -2.83 -38.58 31.05
C VAL A 287 -4.18 -39.25 30.76
N ASP A 288 -5.27 -38.64 31.20
CA ASP A 288 -6.65 -39.04 30.90
C ASP A 288 -7.58 -37.80 30.96
N ARG A 289 -8.90 -38.02 30.99
CA ARG A 289 -9.91 -36.95 30.93
C ARG A 289 -9.96 -36.06 32.17
N ASN A 290 -9.57 -36.56 33.34
CA ASN A 290 -9.76 -35.87 34.61
C ASN A 290 -8.46 -35.73 35.44
N SER A 291 -7.37 -36.36 35.03
CA SER A 291 -6.03 -36.23 35.59
C SER A 291 -5.19 -35.28 34.73
N LEU A 292 -5.14 -34.00 35.13
CA LEU A 292 -4.67 -32.89 34.30
C LEU A 292 -3.59 -32.07 35.00
N CYS A 293 -2.77 -31.36 34.24
CA CYS A 293 -1.78 -30.43 34.81
C CYS A 293 -1.61 -29.17 33.95
N ASN A 294 -1.77 -28.00 34.58
CA ASN A 294 -1.55 -26.71 33.93
C ASN A 294 -0.05 -26.38 33.88
N ALA A 295 0.54 -26.25 32.70
CA ALA A 295 1.87 -25.66 32.58
C ALA A 295 1.75 -24.13 32.59
N VAL A 296 2.41 -23.47 33.53
CA VAL A 296 2.37 -22.01 33.68
C VAL A 296 3.77 -21.44 33.56
N PHE A 297 4.04 -20.74 32.47
CA PHE A 297 5.30 -20.06 32.23
C PHE A 297 5.25 -18.68 32.89
N ARG A 298 6.13 -18.39 33.87
CA ARG A 298 6.02 -17.24 34.82
C ARG A 298 7.23 -16.29 34.98
N ASN A 299 8.13 -16.20 34.01
CA ASN A 299 9.23 -15.22 34.04
C ASN A 299 8.93 -13.84 33.37
N PRO A 300 8.45 -12.80 34.07
CA PRO A 300 8.09 -11.52 33.45
C PRO A 300 9.28 -10.69 32.94
N THR A 301 10.51 -11.16 33.12
CA THR A 301 11.74 -10.43 32.79
C THR A 301 12.57 -11.08 31.69
N ASN A 302 12.36 -12.36 31.39
CA ASN A 302 13.15 -13.12 30.43
C ASN A 302 12.28 -14.00 29.54
N ASN A 303 12.79 -14.29 28.35
CA ASN A 303 12.21 -15.29 27.46
C ASN A 303 12.42 -16.70 28.03
N GLN A 304 11.51 -17.61 27.69
CA GLN A 304 11.59 -19.03 28.03
C GLN A 304 11.48 -19.85 26.75
N THR A 305 12.14 -21.01 26.72
CA THR A 305 12.10 -21.93 25.58
C THR A 305 11.52 -23.30 25.95
N VAL A 306 10.90 -23.96 24.98
CA VAL A 306 10.48 -25.37 25.06
C VAL A 306 11.13 -26.12 23.90
N THR A 307 12.13 -26.94 24.22
CA THR A 307 13.05 -27.58 23.27
C THR A 307 13.09 -29.09 23.44
N GLY A 308 13.61 -29.81 22.44
CA GLY A 308 13.84 -31.24 22.49
C GLY A 308 12.76 -32.06 21.76
N ALA A 309 13.12 -33.28 21.34
CA ALA A 309 12.33 -34.12 20.46
C ALA A 309 11.47 -35.19 21.17
N GLY A 310 11.32 -35.09 22.50
CA GLY A 310 10.47 -35.97 23.29
C GLY A 310 8.98 -35.85 22.94
N SER A 311 8.15 -36.65 23.59
CA SER A 311 6.68 -36.56 23.46
C SER A 311 6.12 -35.48 24.38
N TYR A 312 5.18 -34.69 23.87
CA TYR A 312 4.49 -33.62 24.60
C TYR A 312 2.98 -33.88 24.61
N THR A 313 2.33 -33.58 25.72
CA THR A 313 0.87 -33.49 25.80
C THR A 313 0.50 -32.40 26.80
N PHE A 314 0.46 -31.15 26.34
CA PHE A 314 0.01 -30.04 27.19
C PHE A 314 -1.51 -30.06 27.36
N TYR A 315 -2.00 -30.15 28.60
CA TYR A 315 -3.41 -29.85 28.90
C TYR A 315 -3.68 -28.36 28.70
N THR A 316 -2.96 -27.53 29.46
CA THR A 316 -2.88 -26.08 29.19
C THR A 316 -1.42 -25.63 29.17
N LEU A 317 -1.19 -24.58 28.40
CA LEU A 317 0.05 -23.84 28.28
C LEU A 317 -0.28 -22.37 28.56
N THR A 318 -0.13 -21.97 29.82
CA THR A 318 -0.42 -20.62 30.28
C THR A 318 0.80 -19.72 30.13
N ILE A 319 0.64 -18.65 29.36
CA ILE A 319 1.62 -17.59 29.17
C ILE A 319 1.35 -16.47 30.17
N ASP A 320 2.18 -16.37 31.20
CA ASP A 320 2.04 -15.40 32.28
C ASP A 320 3.33 -14.57 32.39
N LYS A 321 3.50 -13.64 31.45
CA LYS A 321 4.74 -12.88 31.21
C LYS A 321 4.58 -11.36 31.34
N GLY A 322 3.36 -10.85 31.58
CA GLY A 322 3.04 -9.43 31.75
C GLY A 322 3.07 -8.56 30.49
N SER A 323 3.97 -8.83 29.53
CA SER A 323 4.16 -8.02 28.32
C SER A 323 4.40 -8.89 27.10
N LYS A 324 3.85 -8.49 25.94
CA LYS A 324 4.08 -9.17 24.66
C LYS A 324 5.54 -9.16 24.20
N SER A 325 6.40 -8.32 24.77
CA SER A 325 7.85 -8.37 24.49
C SER A 325 8.53 -9.63 25.05
N ASN A 326 7.92 -10.26 26.05
CA ASN A 326 8.44 -11.47 26.69
C ASN A 326 7.87 -12.72 26.01
N ILE A 327 8.74 -13.65 25.63
CA ILE A 327 8.43 -14.74 24.71
C ILE A 327 8.53 -16.09 25.42
N VAL A 328 7.55 -16.96 25.20
CA VAL A 328 7.70 -18.41 25.32
C VAL A 328 7.83 -18.99 23.92
N GLU A 329 9.02 -19.47 23.58
CA GLU A 329 9.35 -20.00 22.25
C GLU A 329 9.38 -21.52 22.25
N ILE A 330 8.53 -22.12 21.42
CA ILE A 330 8.47 -23.57 21.20
C ILE A 330 9.33 -23.92 19.98
N THR A 331 10.42 -24.64 20.18
CA THR A 331 11.30 -25.16 19.11
C THR A 331 11.29 -26.69 19.02
N SER A 332 10.59 -27.36 19.94
CA SER A 332 10.37 -28.82 19.91
C SER A 332 9.89 -29.31 18.53
N SER A 333 10.49 -30.40 18.04
CA SER A 333 10.14 -31.01 16.76
C SER A 333 8.85 -31.82 16.78
N ASN A 334 8.37 -32.22 17.97
CA ASN A 334 7.22 -33.11 18.18
C ASN A 334 6.22 -32.49 19.17
N PHE A 335 5.88 -31.22 18.97
CA PHE A 335 4.98 -30.50 19.86
C PHE A 335 3.53 -30.98 19.68
N ALA A 336 2.86 -31.26 20.79
CA ALA A 336 1.43 -31.53 20.83
C ALA A 336 0.78 -30.97 22.09
N CYS A 337 -0.47 -30.55 21.96
CA CYS A 337 -1.30 -30.01 23.02
C CYS A 337 -2.75 -30.42 22.79
N ASN A 338 -3.57 -30.34 23.84
CA ASN A 338 -5.01 -30.43 23.73
C ASN A 338 -5.56 -29.22 22.96
N ALA A 339 -6.79 -29.36 22.45
CA ALA A 339 -7.55 -28.18 22.01
C ALA A 339 -7.76 -27.23 23.19
N ASP A 340 -7.79 -25.91 22.91
CA ASP A 340 -7.94 -24.85 23.92
C ASP A 340 -6.78 -24.70 24.92
N ALA A 341 -5.65 -25.38 24.69
CA ALA A 341 -4.53 -25.41 25.64
C ALA A 341 -3.91 -24.04 25.91
N LEU A 342 -3.85 -23.12 24.93
CA LEU A 342 -3.18 -21.84 25.12
C LEU A 342 -4.01 -20.88 25.97
N ILE A 343 -3.47 -20.45 27.10
CA ILE A 343 -4.09 -19.46 27.98
C ILE A 343 -3.13 -18.27 28.14
N PHE A 344 -3.65 -17.04 28.08
CA PHE A 344 -2.90 -15.86 28.48
C PHE A 344 -3.28 -15.51 29.92
N GLY A 345 -2.31 -15.55 30.84
CA GLY A 345 -2.44 -15.04 32.21
C GLY A 345 -2.33 -13.52 32.20
N SER A 346 -1.18 -12.98 32.61
CA SER A 346 -0.90 -11.54 32.55
C SER A 346 -0.49 -11.00 31.16
N GLY A 347 -0.34 -11.87 30.14
CA GLY A 347 0.13 -11.50 28.80
C GLY A 347 1.46 -12.19 28.44
N GLY A 348 2.00 -11.92 27.25
CA GLY A 348 3.21 -12.54 26.69
C GLY A 348 3.06 -12.95 25.23
N THR A 349 4.15 -13.40 24.62
CA THR A 349 4.15 -13.98 23.27
C THR A 349 4.25 -15.50 23.35
N PHE A 350 3.30 -16.21 22.75
CA PHE A 350 3.49 -17.60 22.33
C PHE A 350 4.12 -17.61 20.94
N LYS A 351 5.38 -18.03 20.82
CA LYS A 351 6.10 -18.12 19.54
C LYS A 351 6.34 -19.59 19.20
N PHE A 352 5.93 -20.01 18.00
CA PHE A 352 6.16 -21.36 17.51
C PHE A 352 7.22 -21.33 16.40
N SER A 353 8.36 -21.97 16.62
CA SER A 353 9.55 -21.95 15.74
C SER A 353 10.20 -23.33 15.62
N SER A 354 9.36 -24.37 15.56
CA SER A 354 9.81 -25.74 15.32
C SER A 354 10.42 -25.90 13.92
N SER A 355 11.46 -26.73 13.83
CA SER A 355 11.94 -27.24 12.54
C SER A 355 11.20 -28.51 12.10
N GLY A 356 10.34 -29.07 12.95
CA GLY A 356 9.54 -30.26 12.67
C GLY A 356 8.22 -29.94 11.96
N THR A 357 7.51 -31.00 11.56
CA THR A 357 6.18 -30.93 10.96
C THR A 357 5.13 -31.16 12.05
N ASN A 358 4.48 -30.10 12.50
CA ASN A 358 3.50 -30.15 13.59
C ASN A 358 2.13 -29.68 13.10
N SER A 359 1.06 -30.27 13.64
CA SER A 359 -0.31 -29.83 13.42
C SER A 359 -1.06 -29.83 14.75
N PHE A 360 -1.53 -28.66 15.19
CA PHE A 360 -2.18 -28.52 16.48
C PHE A 360 -3.24 -27.39 16.47
N GLY A 361 -4.24 -27.53 17.34
CA GLY A 361 -5.30 -26.54 17.51
C GLY A 361 -5.12 -25.75 18.81
N LEU A 362 -5.15 -24.42 18.75
CA LEU A 362 -4.98 -23.57 19.93
C LEU A 362 -6.30 -23.20 20.59
N PHE A 363 -7.34 -22.87 19.81
CA PHE A 363 -8.69 -22.55 20.29
C PHE A 363 -9.71 -23.41 19.54
N SER A 364 -10.68 -23.99 20.24
CA SER A 364 -11.86 -24.62 19.64
C SER A 364 -13.12 -23.77 19.76
N THR A 365 -13.06 -22.71 20.57
CA THR A 365 -14.12 -21.72 20.79
C THR A 365 -13.58 -20.31 20.62
N THR A 366 -14.46 -19.33 20.40
CA THR A 366 -14.03 -17.94 20.24
C THR A 366 -13.31 -17.43 21.49
N ARG A 367 -12.06 -17.01 21.33
CA ARG A 367 -11.17 -16.60 22.42
C ARG A 367 -10.39 -15.34 22.07
N ASP A 368 -9.93 -14.66 23.12
CA ASP A 368 -9.13 -13.44 23.00
C ASP A 368 -7.66 -13.75 22.80
N ILE A 369 -7.03 -13.05 21.87
CA ILE A 369 -5.63 -12.66 22.02
C ILE A 369 -5.66 -11.31 22.76
N PRO A 370 -5.32 -11.24 24.06
CA PRO A 370 -5.49 -10.03 24.87
C PRO A 370 -4.49 -8.95 24.47
N ILE A 371 -4.68 -7.71 24.94
CA ILE A 371 -3.85 -6.55 24.56
C ILE A 371 -2.34 -6.74 24.76
N ASN A 372 -1.95 -7.43 25.83
CA ASN A 372 -0.56 -7.78 26.14
C ASN A 372 -0.17 -9.17 25.62
N GLY A 373 -1.02 -9.81 24.83
CA GLY A 373 -0.82 -11.12 24.24
C GLY A 373 -0.39 -11.05 22.78
N ARG A 374 0.44 -12.00 22.36
CA ARG A 374 0.75 -12.24 20.95
C ARG A 374 0.83 -13.72 20.67
N ILE A 375 0.31 -14.13 19.51
CA ILE A 375 0.58 -15.43 18.91
C ILE A 375 1.48 -15.20 17.70
N TRP A 376 2.60 -15.92 17.62
CA TRP A 376 3.59 -15.78 16.54
C TRP A 376 3.91 -17.14 15.91
N MET A 377 3.49 -17.32 14.66
CA MET A 377 3.82 -18.49 13.86
C MET A 377 5.07 -18.23 13.01
N ASN A 378 6.12 -19.04 13.22
CA ASN A 378 7.43 -18.91 12.56
C ASN A 378 8.03 -20.30 12.26
N SER A 379 7.22 -21.19 11.68
CA SER A 379 7.64 -22.56 11.36
C SER A 379 7.07 -22.98 10.00
N ALA A 380 7.91 -22.97 8.95
CA ALA A 380 7.49 -23.24 7.57
C ALA A 380 6.68 -24.54 7.36
N ALA A 381 7.05 -25.63 8.05
CA ALA A 381 6.46 -26.96 7.84
C ALA A 381 5.24 -27.26 8.74
N SER A 382 4.85 -26.34 9.62
CA SER A 382 3.81 -26.60 10.62
C SER A 382 2.50 -25.85 10.33
N THR A 383 1.41 -26.41 10.86
CA THR A 383 0.07 -25.85 10.78
C THR A 383 -0.47 -25.55 12.18
N MET A 384 -0.93 -24.32 12.39
CA MET A 384 -1.60 -23.87 13.61
C MET A 384 -3.06 -23.56 13.29
N SER A 385 -3.98 -24.19 14.01
CA SER A 385 -5.42 -24.06 13.74
C SER A 385 -6.18 -23.42 14.91
N PHE A 386 -7.20 -22.65 14.57
CA PHE A 386 -8.21 -22.13 15.47
C PHE A 386 -9.56 -22.60 14.93
N GLY A 387 -10.28 -23.43 15.68
CA GLY A 387 -11.55 -24.03 15.28
C GLY A 387 -12.76 -23.08 15.37
N ALA A 388 -12.54 -21.80 15.69
CA ALA A 388 -13.57 -20.76 15.82
C ALA A 388 -12.95 -19.38 15.55
N SER A 389 -13.74 -18.31 15.73
CA SER A 389 -13.28 -16.92 15.62
C SER A 389 -12.17 -16.56 16.63
N ILE A 390 -11.40 -15.51 16.31
CA ILE A 390 -10.43 -14.90 17.23
C ILE A 390 -10.85 -13.46 17.52
N ASN A 391 -10.87 -13.07 18.80
CA ASN A 391 -10.99 -11.67 19.19
C ASN A 391 -9.58 -11.06 19.33
N LEU A 392 -9.20 -10.22 18.37
CA LEU A 392 -7.85 -9.68 18.23
C LEU A 392 -7.72 -8.32 18.96
N ARG A 393 -7.41 -8.37 20.27
CA ARG A 393 -7.02 -7.19 21.08
C ARG A 393 -5.50 -6.98 21.10
N GLY A 394 -4.74 -8.06 21.04
CA GLY A 394 -3.27 -8.08 20.91
C GLY A 394 -2.84 -8.37 19.48
N ASP A 395 -1.79 -9.18 19.29
CA ASP A 395 -1.19 -9.37 17.97
C ASP A 395 -1.26 -10.83 17.49
N LEU A 396 -1.58 -11.04 16.22
CA LEU A 396 -1.35 -12.30 15.50
C LEU A 396 -0.32 -12.05 14.41
N ARG A 397 0.85 -12.70 14.54
CA ARG A 397 1.97 -12.55 13.63
C ARG A 397 2.30 -13.87 12.92
N ILE A 398 2.50 -13.80 11.60
CA ILE A 398 2.84 -14.95 10.76
C ILE A 398 4.06 -14.60 9.92
N ASP A 399 5.19 -15.21 10.24
CA ASP A 399 6.42 -15.08 9.45
C ASP A 399 6.60 -16.26 8.50
N GLN A 400 6.17 -17.47 8.90
CA GLN A 400 6.24 -18.70 8.10
C GLN A 400 5.16 -19.69 8.56
N GLY A 401 4.88 -20.72 7.76
CA GLY A 401 3.94 -21.79 8.11
C GLY A 401 2.50 -21.52 7.71
N ASN A 402 1.58 -22.38 8.14
CA ASN A 402 0.16 -22.29 7.80
C ASN A 402 -0.67 -21.98 9.05
N VAL A 403 -1.52 -20.97 8.98
CA VAL A 403 -2.49 -20.64 10.04
C VAL A 403 -3.90 -20.74 9.47
N VAL A 404 -4.78 -21.45 10.17
CA VAL A 404 -6.19 -21.63 9.79
C VAL A 404 -7.08 -21.08 10.90
N VAL A 405 -7.99 -20.18 10.56
CA VAL A 405 -8.96 -19.59 11.49
C VAL A 405 -10.37 -19.95 11.04
N GLY A 406 -11.08 -20.68 11.88
CA GLY A 406 -12.42 -21.18 11.65
C GLY A 406 -12.49 -22.44 10.78
N ILE A 407 -13.60 -23.15 10.92
CA ILE A 407 -14.06 -24.30 10.16
C ILE A 407 -15.51 -24.12 9.65
N ALA A 408 -16.21 -23.07 10.08
CA ALA A 408 -17.59 -22.77 9.72
C ALA A 408 -17.79 -21.34 9.19
N ALA A 409 -18.99 -21.07 8.66
CA ALA A 409 -19.35 -19.74 8.17
C ALA A 409 -19.28 -18.69 9.30
N ASN A 410 -18.83 -17.48 8.96
CA ASN A 410 -18.71 -16.33 9.87
C ASN A 410 -17.72 -16.50 11.03
N GLU A 411 -16.84 -17.49 10.96
CA GLU A 411 -15.72 -17.58 11.90
C GLU A 411 -14.60 -16.66 11.42
N ASN A 412 -14.48 -15.53 12.12
CA ASN A 412 -13.73 -14.35 11.71
C ASN A 412 -12.50 -14.13 12.60
N ILE A 413 -11.57 -13.33 12.10
CA ILE A 413 -10.70 -12.54 12.97
C ILE A 413 -11.43 -11.22 13.23
N LEU A 414 -11.94 -11.06 14.46
CA LEU A 414 -12.63 -9.87 14.93
C LEU A 414 -11.60 -8.88 15.47
N SER A 415 -11.42 -7.74 14.81
CA SER A 415 -10.47 -6.72 15.24
C SER A 415 -11.04 -5.86 16.35
N PHE A 416 -10.33 -5.81 17.49
CA PHE A 416 -10.57 -4.90 18.62
C PHE A 416 -9.43 -3.87 18.76
N GLY A 417 -8.75 -3.52 17.66
CA GLY A 417 -7.57 -2.65 17.65
C GLY A 417 -6.21 -3.36 17.69
N GLY A 418 -6.21 -4.68 17.83
CA GLY A 418 -5.02 -5.51 17.72
C GLY A 418 -4.45 -5.59 16.30
N ILE A 419 -3.20 -6.05 16.16
CA ILE A 419 -2.48 -6.08 14.87
C ILE A 419 -2.51 -7.48 14.26
N LEU A 420 -2.95 -7.57 13.00
CA LEU A 420 -2.73 -8.72 12.14
C LEU A 420 -1.50 -8.47 11.26
N GLU A 421 -0.42 -9.24 11.46
CA GLU A 421 0.88 -9.06 10.80
C GLU A 421 1.26 -10.30 9.98
N ILE A 422 1.42 -10.15 8.68
CA ILE A 422 1.74 -11.22 7.72
C ILE A 422 3.04 -10.89 6.99
N ASN A 423 4.14 -11.46 7.48
CA ASN A 423 5.46 -11.28 6.87
C ASN A 423 5.80 -12.41 5.88
N GLY A 424 5.14 -13.56 6.02
CA GLY A 424 5.29 -14.73 5.16
C GLY A 424 4.21 -15.78 5.45
N GLY A 425 4.43 -17.03 5.02
CA GLY A 425 3.50 -18.14 5.28
C GLY A 425 2.12 -17.98 4.62
N SER A 426 1.13 -18.73 5.13
CA SER A 426 -0.26 -18.66 4.69
C SER A 426 -1.22 -18.48 5.88
N LEU A 427 -2.25 -17.67 5.67
CA LEU A 427 -3.39 -17.48 6.57
C LEU A 427 -4.68 -17.78 5.81
N SER A 428 -5.47 -18.71 6.32
CA SER A 428 -6.82 -19.02 5.82
C SER A 428 -7.85 -18.64 6.86
N ILE A 429 -8.86 -17.84 6.48
CA ILE A 429 -9.95 -17.42 7.38
C ILE A 429 -11.27 -17.92 6.81
N ALA A 430 -12.04 -18.66 7.59
CA ALA A 430 -13.31 -19.26 7.18
C ALA A 430 -14.35 -18.20 6.81
N GLY A 431 -14.46 -17.16 7.63
CA GLY A 431 -15.25 -15.94 7.39
C GLY A 431 -14.37 -14.79 6.87
N GLY A 432 -14.01 -13.84 7.72
CA GLY A 432 -13.32 -12.62 7.31
C GLY A 432 -12.44 -11.97 8.38
N PHE A 433 -11.75 -10.90 8.00
CA PHE A 433 -11.10 -9.95 8.90
C PHE A 433 -11.97 -8.71 8.98
N VAL A 434 -12.65 -8.52 10.12
CA VAL A 434 -13.71 -7.51 10.26
C VAL A 434 -13.59 -6.79 11.61
N PRO A 435 -14.04 -5.52 11.72
CA PRO A 435 -14.10 -4.85 13.02
C PRO A 435 -15.10 -5.56 13.92
N SER A 436 -14.83 -5.61 15.24
CA SER A 436 -15.74 -6.22 16.20
C SER A 436 -17.03 -5.44 16.39
N ASP A 437 -16.97 -4.12 16.20
CA ASP A 437 -18.04 -3.17 16.37
C ASP A 437 -17.74 -1.89 15.56
N PRO A 438 -18.71 -0.97 15.41
CA PRO A 438 -18.52 0.25 14.61
C PRO A 438 -17.47 1.26 15.12
N GLN A 439 -16.88 1.04 16.30
CA GLN A 439 -15.86 1.92 16.91
C GLN A 439 -14.48 1.26 16.95
N SER A 440 -14.40 -0.06 16.82
CA SER A 440 -13.14 -0.81 16.87
C SER A 440 -12.35 -0.68 15.57
N ILE A 441 -11.23 0.04 15.65
CA ILE A 441 -10.31 0.21 14.51
C ILE A 441 -9.61 -1.10 14.15
N SER A 442 -9.33 -1.28 12.85
CA SER A 442 -8.58 -2.44 12.34
C SER A 442 -7.13 -2.07 12.01
N ARG A 443 -6.18 -2.95 12.33
CA ARG A 443 -4.75 -2.76 12.00
C ARG A 443 -4.21 -3.98 11.24
N PHE A 444 -3.76 -3.75 10.01
CA PHE A 444 -3.28 -4.79 9.09
C PHE A 444 -1.91 -4.42 8.51
N VAL A 445 -0.96 -5.36 8.59
CA VAL A 445 0.38 -5.23 8.02
C VAL A 445 0.71 -6.48 7.21
N GLN A 446 1.10 -6.30 5.95
CA GLN A 446 1.56 -7.40 5.10
C GLN A 446 2.82 -7.03 4.32
N THR A 447 3.89 -7.79 4.53
CA THR A 447 5.15 -7.67 3.76
C THR A 447 5.41 -8.87 2.86
N GLY A 448 4.68 -9.97 3.06
CA GLY A 448 4.81 -11.21 2.30
C GLY A 448 3.63 -12.14 2.53
N GLY A 449 3.79 -13.43 2.20
CA GLY A 449 2.79 -14.47 2.48
C GLY A 449 1.46 -14.31 1.73
N THR A 450 0.52 -15.18 2.06
CA THR A 450 -0.81 -15.23 1.44
C THR A 450 -1.90 -15.23 2.49
N VAL A 451 -2.88 -14.32 2.37
CA VAL A 451 -4.12 -14.33 3.17
C VAL A 451 -5.27 -14.75 2.25
N THR A 452 -6.05 -15.77 2.62
CA THR A 452 -7.22 -16.22 1.85
C THR A 452 -8.47 -16.15 2.70
N LEU A 453 -9.50 -15.47 2.21
CA LEU A 453 -10.79 -15.30 2.90
C LEU A 453 -11.93 -14.97 1.91
N PRO A 454 -13.19 -15.23 2.27
CA PRO A 454 -13.63 -16.33 3.10
C PRO A 454 -13.27 -17.66 2.44
N THR A 455 -12.68 -18.60 3.18
CA THR A 455 -12.48 -19.96 2.67
C THR A 455 -13.77 -20.79 2.73
N VAL A 456 -14.65 -20.50 3.70
CA VAL A 456 -15.94 -21.19 3.88
C VAL A 456 -17.10 -20.29 3.44
N SER A 457 -17.43 -19.24 4.19
CA SER A 457 -18.50 -18.28 3.87
C SER A 457 -18.51 -17.11 4.86
N SER A 458 -18.88 -15.93 4.39
CA SER A 458 -19.30 -14.78 5.22
C SER A 458 -20.73 -14.43 4.84
N THR A 459 -21.67 -14.55 5.77
CA THR A 459 -23.10 -14.27 5.53
C THR A 459 -23.52 -12.88 5.98
N SER A 460 -22.57 -12.03 6.43
CA SER A 460 -22.87 -10.65 6.81
C SER A 460 -23.42 -9.87 5.62
N THR A 461 -24.48 -9.11 5.84
CA THR A 461 -25.08 -8.25 4.79
C THR A 461 -24.51 -6.84 4.78
N THR A 462 -23.66 -6.51 5.75
CA THR A 462 -23.11 -5.16 5.94
C THR A 462 -21.59 -5.10 6.05
N LEU A 463 -20.95 -6.18 6.50
CA LEU A 463 -19.50 -6.24 6.68
C LEU A 463 -18.86 -7.00 5.53
N HIS A 464 -17.84 -6.37 4.94
CA HIS A 464 -17.04 -7.00 3.90
C HIS A 464 -16.21 -8.16 4.49
N PRO A 465 -15.94 -9.24 3.73
CA PRO A 465 -15.00 -10.27 4.18
C PRO A 465 -13.63 -9.71 4.61
N PHE A 466 -13.12 -8.70 3.89
CA PHE A 466 -12.02 -7.87 4.36
C PHE A 466 -12.57 -6.47 4.63
N ASP A 467 -12.77 -6.12 5.90
CA ASP A 467 -13.42 -4.89 6.31
C ASP A 467 -12.54 -4.06 7.25
N MET A 468 -12.19 -2.87 6.78
CA MET A 468 -11.51 -1.83 7.55
C MET A 468 -12.26 -0.51 7.38
N THR A 469 -13.57 -0.53 7.62
CA THR A 469 -14.48 0.62 7.45
C THR A 469 -14.44 1.63 8.59
N VAL A 470 -13.95 1.24 9.78
CA VAL A 470 -13.89 2.13 10.95
C VAL A 470 -12.78 3.18 10.78
N VAL A 471 -13.15 4.46 10.85
CA VAL A 471 -12.23 5.60 10.71
C VAL A 471 -11.13 5.55 11.77
N GLY A 472 -9.87 5.65 11.33
CA GLY A 472 -8.70 5.52 12.21
C GLY A 472 -7.97 4.19 12.02
N SER A 473 -8.51 3.28 11.21
CA SER A 473 -7.85 2.03 10.83
C SER A 473 -6.53 2.28 10.08
N SER A 474 -5.63 1.30 10.12
CA SER A 474 -4.32 1.38 9.46
C SER A 474 -4.02 0.18 8.56
N PHE A 475 -3.70 0.43 7.29
CA PHE A 475 -3.42 -0.61 6.28
C PHE A 475 -2.03 -0.40 5.67
N THR A 476 -1.12 -1.35 5.87
CA THR A 476 0.24 -1.34 5.31
C THR A 476 0.47 -2.59 4.48
N MET A 477 0.85 -2.42 3.21
CA MET A 477 1.12 -3.54 2.30
C MET A 477 2.32 -3.24 1.40
N SER A 478 3.40 -3.97 1.57
CA SER A 478 4.61 -3.87 0.72
C SER A 478 4.83 -5.08 -0.17
N GLY A 479 4.22 -6.22 0.16
CA GLY A 479 4.32 -7.48 -0.57
C GLY A 479 3.19 -8.43 -0.22
N GLY A 480 3.29 -9.68 -0.66
CA GLY A 480 2.29 -10.73 -0.40
C GLY A 480 1.00 -10.60 -1.20
N THR A 481 0.05 -11.51 -0.94
CA THR A 481 -1.23 -11.58 -1.65
C THR A 481 -2.39 -11.65 -0.64
N ILE A 482 -3.44 -10.88 -0.87
CA ILE A 482 -4.76 -11.04 -0.24
C ILE A 482 -5.68 -11.64 -1.31
N ILE A 483 -6.24 -12.82 -1.04
CA ILE A 483 -7.14 -13.55 -1.95
C ILE A 483 -8.56 -13.47 -1.40
N LEU A 484 -9.44 -12.82 -2.15
CA LEU A 484 -10.88 -12.94 -1.96
C LEU A 484 -11.39 -14.17 -2.73
N GLN A 485 -11.55 -15.28 -2.01
CA GLN A 485 -12.01 -16.55 -2.60
C GLN A 485 -13.52 -16.59 -2.81
N ARG A 486 -14.28 -15.88 -1.97
CA ARG A 486 -15.75 -15.85 -1.99
C ARG A 486 -16.23 -14.43 -1.74
N GLU A 487 -17.41 -14.11 -2.25
CA GLU A 487 -18.11 -12.90 -1.83
C GLU A 487 -18.67 -13.07 -0.41
N GLY A 488 -18.94 -11.96 0.26
CA GLY A 488 -19.71 -11.89 1.49
C GLY A 488 -21.18 -11.55 1.22
N GLY A 489 -22.04 -11.96 2.14
CA GLY A 489 -23.48 -11.77 2.09
C GLY A 489 -24.24 -13.00 1.58
N GLY A 490 -25.52 -12.79 1.27
CA GLY A 490 -26.40 -13.82 0.71
C GLY A 490 -26.41 -13.86 -0.82
N GLY A 491 -25.39 -13.30 -1.47
CA GLY A 491 -25.24 -13.21 -2.93
C GLY A 491 -25.84 -11.95 -3.60
N ALA A 492 -26.62 -11.14 -2.87
CA ALA A 492 -27.16 -9.88 -3.40
C ALA A 492 -26.29 -8.65 -3.07
N GLN A 493 -25.46 -8.76 -2.02
CA GLN A 493 -24.68 -7.64 -1.50
C GLN A 493 -23.30 -7.53 -2.18
N ASN A 494 -22.80 -8.60 -2.77
CA ASN A 494 -21.50 -8.66 -3.46
C ASN A 494 -20.33 -8.19 -2.58
N LEU A 495 -20.36 -8.40 -1.27
CA LEU A 495 -19.36 -7.80 -0.37
C LEU A 495 -17.99 -8.45 -0.60
N GLY A 496 -16.91 -7.66 -0.55
CA GLY A 496 -15.56 -8.16 -0.82
C GLY A 496 -14.49 -7.50 0.04
N PHE A 497 -13.87 -6.45 -0.50
CA PHE A 497 -12.75 -5.72 0.11
C PHE A 497 -13.17 -4.28 0.40
N SER A 498 -13.00 -3.83 1.65
CA SER A 498 -13.26 -2.46 2.07
C SER A 498 -12.16 -1.90 2.95
N THR A 499 -11.62 -0.74 2.57
CA THR A 499 -10.59 0.01 3.34
C THR A 499 -10.93 1.49 3.51
N VAL A 500 -12.22 1.85 3.44
CA VAL A 500 -12.69 3.24 3.49
C VAL A 500 -12.42 3.95 4.82
N GLY A 501 -12.25 3.23 5.92
CA GLY A 501 -11.93 3.79 7.23
C GLY A 501 -10.42 4.01 7.47
N VAL A 502 -9.58 3.63 6.51
CA VAL A 502 -8.13 3.73 6.65
C VAL A 502 -7.69 5.19 6.53
N THR A 503 -7.09 5.71 7.59
CA THR A 503 -6.52 7.07 7.62
C THR A 503 -4.99 7.09 7.67
N SER A 504 -4.38 5.97 8.07
CA SER A 504 -2.93 5.76 8.04
C SER A 504 -2.61 4.59 7.11
N ASN A 505 -1.96 4.85 5.98
CA ASN A 505 -1.60 3.82 5.02
C ASN A 505 -0.17 3.96 4.47
N SER A 506 0.42 2.83 4.12
CA SER A 506 1.69 2.75 3.42
C SER A 506 1.65 1.54 2.48
N VAL A 507 1.12 1.75 1.28
CA VAL A 507 1.07 0.73 0.23
C VAL A 507 2.20 1.00 -0.76
N THR A 508 3.12 0.05 -0.90
CA THR A 508 4.24 0.12 -1.85
C THR A 508 4.30 -1.09 -2.77
N GLY A 509 3.45 -2.10 -2.55
CA GLY A 509 3.42 -3.33 -3.31
C GLY A 509 2.30 -4.26 -2.85
N GLY A 510 2.47 -5.56 -3.10
CA GLY A 510 1.47 -6.59 -2.81
C GLY A 510 0.38 -6.72 -3.87
N THR A 511 -0.46 -7.74 -3.73
CA THR A 511 -1.51 -8.09 -4.70
C THR A 511 -2.85 -8.31 -4.02
N LEU A 512 -3.89 -7.60 -4.47
CA LEU A 512 -5.27 -8.00 -4.24
C LEU A 512 -5.68 -8.96 -5.36
N GLN A 513 -5.95 -10.21 -5.00
CA GLN A 513 -6.39 -11.24 -5.93
C GLN A 513 -7.87 -11.54 -5.71
N ILE A 514 -8.63 -11.59 -6.81
CA ILE A 514 -10.04 -11.95 -6.81
C ILE A 514 -10.19 -13.34 -7.43
N GLY A 515 -10.70 -14.26 -6.62
CA GLY A 515 -10.84 -15.66 -6.95
C GLY A 515 -9.53 -16.45 -7.00
N ASN A 516 -9.67 -17.77 -6.90
CA ASN A 516 -8.65 -18.80 -7.03
C ASN A 516 -9.32 -20.10 -7.54
N THR A 517 -8.58 -21.21 -7.53
CA THR A 517 -9.08 -22.52 -7.96
C THR A 517 -10.23 -23.08 -7.10
N SER A 518 -10.37 -22.61 -5.86
CA SER A 518 -11.40 -23.04 -4.90
C SER A 518 -12.61 -22.10 -4.85
N THR A 519 -12.66 -21.12 -5.77
CA THR A 519 -13.76 -20.14 -5.87
C THR A 519 -15.02 -20.80 -6.46
N PRO A 520 -16.15 -20.82 -5.72
CA PRO A 520 -17.44 -21.31 -6.23
C PRO A 520 -17.90 -20.51 -7.44
N ALA A 521 -18.89 -21.02 -8.18
CA ALA A 521 -19.52 -20.29 -9.29
C ALA A 521 -20.20 -18.98 -8.82
N GLY A 522 -20.17 -17.95 -9.69
CA GLY A 522 -20.99 -16.76 -9.55
C GLY A 522 -20.61 -15.80 -8.42
N GLN A 523 -19.33 -15.71 -8.06
CA GLN A 523 -18.87 -14.85 -6.96
C GLN A 523 -18.59 -13.43 -7.46
N THR A 524 -19.29 -12.43 -6.94
CA THR A 524 -19.03 -11.01 -7.23
C THR A 524 -18.48 -10.33 -5.98
N CYS A 525 -17.21 -9.93 -6.03
CA CYS A 525 -16.54 -9.26 -4.92
C CYS A 525 -16.41 -7.76 -5.21
N GLN A 526 -17.07 -6.93 -4.40
CA GLN A 526 -16.91 -5.49 -4.45
C GLN A 526 -15.56 -5.07 -3.88
N ILE A 527 -14.91 -4.13 -4.56
CA ILE A 527 -13.67 -3.50 -4.12
C ILE A 527 -13.97 -2.02 -3.85
N ILE A 528 -13.81 -1.63 -2.59
CA ILE A 528 -13.99 -0.26 -2.10
C ILE A 528 -12.72 0.12 -1.34
N SER A 529 -11.88 0.99 -1.90
CA SER A 529 -10.64 1.39 -1.23
C SER A 529 -10.46 2.89 -1.22
N GLY A 530 -10.33 3.45 -0.02
CA GLY A 530 -9.93 4.86 0.17
C GLY A 530 -8.43 5.08 0.00
N THR A 531 -7.66 4.04 -0.29
CA THR A 531 -6.19 4.07 -0.41
C THR A 531 -5.76 3.47 -1.75
N SER A 532 -4.54 3.76 -2.18
CA SER A 532 -3.98 3.09 -3.36
C SER A 532 -3.72 1.62 -3.04
N LEU A 533 -3.92 0.73 -4.02
CA LEU A 533 -3.61 -0.70 -3.92
C LEU A 533 -2.35 -1.02 -4.74
N GLY A 534 -1.68 -2.13 -4.43
CA GLY A 534 -0.51 -2.59 -5.18
C GLY A 534 -0.90 -3.07 -6.58
N ASN A 535 -1.09 -4.38 -6.74
CA ASN A 535 -1.57 -5.01 -7.98
C ASN A 535 -3.02 -5.50 -7.82
N LEU A 536 -3.75 -5.57 -8.93
CA LEU A 536 -5.00 -6.31 -9.03
C LEU A 536 -4.79 -7.55 -9.91
N PHE A 537 -5.21 -8.71 -9.42
CA PHE A 537 -5.10 -9.98 -10.15
C PHE A 537 -6.41 -10.77 -10.13
N LEU A 538 -6.96 -11.12 -11.29
CA LEU A 538 -8.15 -11.97 -11.39
C LEU A 538 -7.78 -13.35 -11.89
N ASN A 539 -8.05 -14.38 -11.08
CA ASN A 539 -7.55 -15.74 -11.31
C ASN A 539 -8.62 -16.84 -11.16
N SER A 540 -9.89 -16.51 -11.38
CA SER A 540 -10.97 -17.51 -11.46
C SER A 540 -12.06 -17.07 -12.41
N VAL A 541 -12.52 -17.96 -13.29
CA VAL A 541 -13.64 -17.69 -14.23
C VAL A 541 -14.94 -17.42 -13.51
N ASN A 542 -15.03 -17.89 -12.26
CA ASN A 542 -16.21 -17.77 -11.43
C ASN A 542 -16.27 -16.45 -10.67
N ALA A 543 -15.24 -15.61 -10.76
CA ALA A 543 -15.10 -14.42 -9.96
C ALA A 543 -15.26 -13.14 -10.79
N THR A 544 -16.04 -12.20 -10.27
CA THR A 544 -16.14 -10.83 -10.77
C THR A 544 -15.60 -9.87 -9.71
N ALA A 545 -14.61 -9.07 -10.09
CA ALA A 545 -14.16 -7.91 -9.31
C ALA A 545 -15.02 -6.70 -9.72
N GLN A 546 -15.91 -6.23 -8.83
CA GLN A 546 -16.77 -5.08 -9.10
C GLN A 546 -16.26 -3.86 -8.32
N LEU A 547 -16.05 -2.73 -8.98
CA LEU A 547 -15.65 -1.52 -8.24
C LEU A 547 -16.87 -0.84 -7.61
N ALA A 548 -16.69 -0.22 -6.45
CA ALA A 548 -17.77 0.50 -5.76
C ALA A 548 -17.24 1.62 -4.86
N GLY A 549 -18.13 2.55 -4.50
CA GLY A 549 -17.87 3.63 -3.54
C GLY A 549 -17.04 4.80 -4.07
N VAL A 550 -15.78 4.57 -4.47
CA VAL A 550 -14.81 5.59 -4.90
C VAL A 550 -14.00 5.13 -6.12
N ASP A 551 -13.31 6.05 -6.78
CA ASP A 551 -12.35 5.74 -7.84
C ASP A 551 -11.13 5.01 -7.25
N LEU A 552 -10.54 4.09 -8.03
CA LEU A 552 -9.43 3.26 -7.55
C LEU A 552 -8.11 3.63 -8.22
N ASN A 553 -7.05 3.61 -7.41
CA ASN A 553 -5.67 3.81 -7.87
C ASN A 553 -4.82 2.56 -7.58
N PHE A 554 -4.19 2.01 -8.61
CA PHE A 554 -3.26 0.90 -8.52
C PHE A 554 -1.84 1.39 -8.76
N LEU A 555 -0.93 1.12 -7.83
CA LEU A 555 0.50 1.45 -7.97
C LEU A 555 1.22 0.46 -8.90
N GLY A 556 0.65 -0.73 -9.08
CA GLY A 556 1.18 -1.81 -9.91
C GLY A 556 0.26 -2.16 -11.08
N ASN A 557 0.30 -3.43 -11.46
CA ASN A 557 -0.38 -3.95 -12.63
C ASN A 557 -1.84 -4.28 -12.35
N VAL A 558 -2.67 -4.17 -13.40
CA VAL A 558 -3.99 -4.81 -13.47
C VAL A 558 -3.87 -6.01 -14.42
N THR A 559 -4.01 -7.22 -13.88
CA THR A 559 -3.79 -8.47 -14.61
C THR A 559 -5.04 -9.34 -14.61
N LEU A 560 -5.59 -9.61 -15.80
CA LEU A 560 -6.82 -10.37 -16.01
C LEU A 560 -6.52 -11.68 -16.77
N THR A 561 -6.07 -12.70 -16.04
CA THR A 561 -5.85 -14.05 -16.60
C THR A 561 -7.08 -14.94 -16.55
N SER A 562 -8.14 -14.49 -15.87
CA SER A 562 -9.45 -15.15 -15.79
C SER A 562 -10.47 -14.16 -15.21
N GLY A 563 -11.74 -14.57 -15.08
CA GLY A 563 -12.78 -13.79 -14.39
C GLY A 563 -13.16 -12.49 -15.09
N THR A 564 -13.87 -11.63 -14.39
CA THR A 564 -14.37 -10.35 -14.95
C THR A 564 -14.01 -9.18 -14.04
N LEU A 565 -13.38 -8.14 -14.60
CA LEU A 565 -13.28 -6.83 -13.95
C LEU A 565 -14.43 -5.95 -14.44
N ASN A 566 -15.30 -5.53 -13.53
CA ASN A 566 -16.40 -4.60 -13.79
C ASN A 566 -16.11 -3.27 -13.09
N ASP A 567 -15.84 -2.22 -13.88
CA ASP A 567 -15.52 -0.90 -13.33
C ASP A 567 -16.72 -0.19 -12.69
N ASN A 568 -17.94 -0.63 -12.99
CA ASN A 568 -19.17 -0.07 -12.41
C ASN A 568 -19.26 1.46 -12.47
N GLY A 569 -18.74 2.06 -13.55
CA GLY A 569 -18.75 3.52 -13.76
C GLY A 569 -17.66 4.28 -13.00
N ARG A 570 -16.69 3.58 -12.42
CA ARG A 570 -15.57 4.18 -11.67
C ARG A 570 -14.35 4.40 -12.53
N THR A 571 -13.54 5.37 -12.14
CA THR A 571 -12.22 5.57 -12.73
C THR A 571 -11.25 4.53 -12.20
N ILE A 572 -10.46 3.94 -13.09
CA ILE A 572 -9.31 3.10 -12.75
C ILE A 572 -8.05 3.85 -13.15
N SER A 573 -7.26 4.29 -12.18
CA SER A 573 -5.92 4.81 -12.41
C SER A 573 -4.88 3.73 -12.13
N LEU A 574 -3.87 3.58 -12.98
CA LEU A 574 -2.78 2.65 -12.76
C LEU A 574 -1.41 3.17 -13.22
N ALA A 575 -0.40 2.90 -12.39
CA ALA A 575 1.00 3.19 -12.68
C ALA A 575 1.75 2.01 -13.34
N GLY A 576 1.23 0.77 -13.22
CA GLY A 576 1.76 -0.43 -13.87
C GLY A 576 1.06 -0.76 -15.20
N ASN A 577 1.20 -2.00 -15.65
CA ASN A 577 0.69 -2.49 -16.91
C ASN A 577 -0.79 -2.92 -16.83
N TRP A 578 -1.47 -2.89 -17.97
CA TRP A 578 -2.78 -3.51 -18.16
C TRP A 578 -2.62 -4.77 -18.99
N LEU A 579 -2.83 -5.94 -18.38
CA LEU A 579 -2.48 -7.23 -18.96
C LEU A 579 -3.69 -8.16 -19.00
N VAL A 580 -4.34 -8.27 -20.16
CA VAL A 580 -5.45 -9.21 -20.37
C VAL A 580 -4.99 -10.37 -21.25
N THR A 581 -5.26 -11.60 -20.81
CA THR A 581 -5.08 -12.80 -21.66
C THR A 581 -6.43 -13.44 -21.99
N THR A 582 -7.12 -14.01 -21.00
CA THR A 582 -8.44 -14.64 -21.17
C THR A 582 -9.53 -14.02 -20.28
N GLY A 583 -9.17 -13.21 -19.29
CA GLY A 583 -10.13 -12.49 -18.44
C GLY A 583 -10.99 -11.49 -19.22
N GLN A 584 -12.08 -11.05 -18.61
CA GLN A 584 -13.04 -10.09 -19.17
C GLN A 584 -12.90 -8.72 -18.49
N TYR A 585 -13.20 -7.67 -19.24
CA TYR A 585 -13.34 -6.32 -18.72
C TYR A 585 -14.66 -5.73 -19.19
N THR A 586 -15.50 -5.33 -18.25
CA THR A 586 -16.79 -4.70 -18.49
C THR A 586 -16.67 -3.22 -18.21
N ALA A 587 -16.61 -2.44 -19.29
CA ALA A 587 -16.53 -0.99 -19.24
C ALA A 587 -17.92 -0.35 -19.16
N ASN A 588 -18.18 0.43 -18.12
CA ASN A 588 -19.40 1.23 -18.01
C ASN A 588 -19.30 2.52 -18.85
N ALA A 589 -20.43 3.04 -19.31
CA ALA A 589 -20.49 4.27 -20.13
C ALA A 589 -19.95 5.54 -19.43
N LEU A 590 -19.82 5.54 -18.11
CA LEU A 590 -19.26 6.64 -17.32
C LEU A 590 -17.79 6.43 -16.94
N SER A 591 -17.22 5.24 -17.14
CA SER A 591 -15.90 4.92 -16.64
C SER A 591 -14.76 5.51 -17.48
N THR A 592 -13.62 5.68 -16.83
CA THR A 592 -12.36 6.10 -17.45
C THR A 592 -11.21 5.23 -16.95
N VAL A 593 -10.36 4.75 -17.84
CA VAL A 593 -9.08 4.14 -17.47
C VAL A 593 -7.96 5.15 -17.71
N VAL A 594 -7.13 5.38 -16.69
CA VAL A 594 -6.06 6.37 -16.67
C VAL A 594 -4.72 5.67 -16.46
N PHE A 595 -3.87 5.69 -17.49
CA PHE A 595 -2.49 5.23 -17.40
C PHE A 595 -1.61 6.42 -16.99
N ASN A 596 -1.04 6.39 -15.79
CA ASN A 596 -0.30 7.53 -15.20
C ASN A 596 1.13 7.18 -14.76
N GLY A 597 1.64 6.02 -15.17
CA GLY A 597 2.95 5.53 -14.79
C GLY A 597 4.09 6.41 -15.31
N THR A 598 5.18 6.46 -14.54
CA THR A 598 6.44 7.13 -14.89
C THR A 598 7.45 6.22 -15.57
N LYS A 599 7.12 4.93 -15.69
CA LYS A 599 7.83 3.92 -16.49
C LYS A 599 6.98 3.53 -17.68
N GLN A 600 7.59 2.90 -18.67
CA GLN A 600 6.86 2.31 -19.79
C GLN A 600 5.71 1.41 -19.28
N GLN A 601 4.51 1.62 -19.82
CA GLN A 601 3.32 0.80 -19.55
C GLN A 601 2.92 0.04 -20.81
N SER A 602 2.85 -1.28 -20.70
CA SER A 602 2.30 -2.17 -21.73
C SER A 602 0.80 -2.35 -21.53
N ILE A 603 0.04 -2.20 -22.61
CA ILE A 603 -1.42 -2.23 -22.61
C ILE A 603 -1.86 -3.35 -23.56
N THR A 604 -2.32 -4.47 -23.00
CA THR A 604 -2.89 -5.62 -23.72
C THR A 604 -4.35 -5.76 -23.34
N THR A 605 -5.24 -5.50 -24.28
CA THR A 605 -6.69 -5.47 -24.05
C THR A 605 -7.37 -6.79 -24.35
N ALA A 606 -6.73 -7.67 -25.13
CA ALA A 606 -7.31 -8.84 -25.77
C ALA A 606 -8.65 -8.52 -26.48
N GLY A 607 -8.80 -7.33 -27.05
CA GLY A 607 -10.02 -6.87 -27.73
C GLY A 607 -11.16 -6.43 -26.81
N ARG A 608 -10.95 -6.35 -25.49
CA ARG A 608 -11.93 -5.76 -24.57
C ARG A 608 -11.82 -4.23 -24.65
N ALA A 609 -12.94 -3.57 -24.88
CA ALA A 609 -12.96 -2.12 -25.07
C ALA A 609 -12.81 -1.37 -23.74
N PHE A 610 -12.13 -0.22 -23.78
CA PHE A 610 -12.28 0.81 -22.76
C PHE A 610 -13.49 1.69 -23.09
N ASN A 611 -14.08 2.30 -22.07
CA ASN A 611 -15.05 3.37 -22.30
C ASN A 611 -14.32 4.68 -22.60
N ASN A 612 -13.85 5.42 -21.59
CA ASN A 612 -12.90 6.50 -21.81
C ASN A 612 -11.47 6.04 -21.50
N LEU A 613 -10.50 6.57 -22.23
CA LEU A 613 -9.07 6.25 -22.05
C LEU A 613 -8.26 7.54 -21.94
N THR A 614 -7.52 7.68 -20.85
CA THR A 614 -6.56 8.77 -20.64
C THR A 614 -5.15 8.24 -20.48
N LEU A 615 -4.22 8.79 -21.25
CA LEU A 615 -2.79 8.52 -21.14
C LEU A 615 -2.06 9.74 -20.58
N SER A 616 -1.30 9.53 -19.51
CA SER A 616 -0.57 10.55 -18.76
C SER A 616 0.74 9.99 -18.19
N GLY A 617 1.49 10.79 -17.44
CA GLY A 617 2.83 10.41 -16.97
C GLY A 617 3.90 10.60 -18.04
N SER A 618 5.15 10.38 -17.67
CA SER A 618 6.32 10.84 -18.44
C SER A 618 6.87 9.86 -19.48
N ASP A 619 6.48 8.58 -19.42
CA ASP A 619 7.09 7.51 -20.21
C ASP A 619 6.07 6.78 -21.10
N LEU A 620 6.56 6.00 -22.05
CA LEU A 620 5.83 5.39 -23.16
C LEU A 620 4.64 4.54 -22.72
N LYS A 621 3.48 4.78 -23.34
CA LYS A 621 2.29 3.90 -23.29
C LYS A 621 2.26 3.08 -24.57
N LEU A 622 2.58 1.79 -24.44
CA LEU A 622 2.72 0.87 -25.57
C LEU A 622 1.46 0.03 -25.70
N PHE A 623 0.71 0.22 -26.78
CA PHE A 623 -0.43 -0.63 -27.12
C PHE A 623 0.04 -1.91 -27.80
N GLN A 624 -0.24 -3.04 -27.17
CA GLN A 624 0.25 -4.36 -27.59
C GLN A 624 -0.70 -5.06 -28.57
N ASP A 625 -1.96 -4.66 -28.61
CA ASP A 625 -3.00 -5.21 -29.48
C ASP A 625 -4.00 -4.13 -29.89
N ASN A 626 -4.82 -4.44 -30.90
CA ASN A 626 -5.84 -3.53 -31.41
C ASN A 626 -6.69 -2.96 -30.27
N LEU A 627 -6.94 -1.66 -30.34
CA LEU A 627 -7.56 -0.89 -29.28
C LEU A 627 -8.96 -0.44 -29.70
N THR A 628 -9.93 -0.63 -28.81
CA THR A 628 -11.28 -0.05 -28.95
C THR A 628 -11.57 0.85 -27.77
N VAL A 629 -11.98 2.09 -28.05
CA VAL A 629 -12.40 3.07 -27.04
C VAL A 629 -13.80 3.57 -27.40
N ASN A 630 -14.78 3.27 -26.55
CA ASN A 630 -16.19 3.57 -26.82
C ASN A 630 -16.57 5.05 -26.60
N GLY A 631 -15.79 5.74 -25.77
CA GLY A 631 -15.91 7.14 -25.42
C GLY A 631 -14.71 7.94 -25.93
N ASN A 632 -14.18 8.83 -25.10
CA ASN A 632 -13.12 9.74 -25.47
C ASN A 632 -11.73 9.13 -25.23
N PHE A 633 -10.80 9.44 -26.14
CA PHE A 633 -9.37 9.22 -25.98
C PHE A 633 -8.66 10.55 -25.74
N THR A 634 -7.87 10.62 -24.67
CA THR A 634 -7.03 11.79 -24.35
C THR A 634 -5.61 11.34 -24.02
N SER A 635 -4.61 11.98 -24.60
CA SER A 635 -3.20 11.75 -24.24
C SER A 635 -2.48 13.05 -23.92
N THR A 636 -1.67 13.03 -22.87
CA THR A 636 -0.64 14.04 -22.52
C THR A 636 0.76 13.41 -22.46
N SER A 637 0.88 12.14 -22.86
CA SER A 637 2.08 11.32 -22.72
C SER A 637 2.56 10.80 -24.08
N ILE A 638 3.71 10.12 -24.09
CA ILE A 638 4.20 9.41 -25.27
C ILE A 638 3.40 8.12 -25.44
N PHE A 639 2.86 7.85 -26.62
CA PHE A 639 2.16 6.59 -26.91
C PHE A 639 2.48 6.05 -28.30
N SER A 640 2.51 4.72 -28.43
CA SER A 640 2.82 4.01 -29.67
C SER A 640 2.03 2.70 -29.75
N PRO A 641 1.54 2.29 -30.93
CA PRO A 641 1.22 0.88 -31.18
C PRO A 641 2.51 0.05 -31.33
N VAL A 642 2.44 -1.25 -31.04
CA VAL A 642 3.61 -2.15 -31.10
C VAL A 642 3.95 -2.63 -32.52
N ASN A 643 2.95 -2.82 -33.38
CA ASN A 643 3.10 -3.47 -34.68
C ASN A 643 2.51 -2.67 -35.85
N SER A 644 3.01 -2.96 -37.06
CA SER A 644 2.36 -2.56 -38.31
C SER A 644 1.00 -3.24 -38.45
N GLY A 645 -0.01 -2.52 -38.95
CA GLY A 645 -1.37 -3.05 -39.12
C GLY A 645 -2.26 -2.91 -37.87
N PHE A 646 -1.81 -2.22 -36.84
CA PHE A 646 -2.60 -1.90 -35.65
C PHE A 646 -3.88 -1.14 -36.03
N ILE A 647 -5.00 -1.48 -35.39
CA ILE A 647 -6.28 -0.79 -35.57
C ILE A 647 -6.70 -0.13 -34.25
N PHE A 648 -6.88 1.18 -34.28
CA PHE A 648 -7.50 1.94 -33.20
C PHE A 648 -8.94 2.28 -33.60
N THR A 649 -9.93 1.62 -33.00
CA THR A 649 -11.35 1.99 -33.17
C THR A 649 -11.80 2.95 -32.08
N LEU A 650 -12.39 4.08 -32.48
CA LEU A 650 -12.81 5.14 -31.57
C LEU A 650 -14.21 5.65 -31.93
N THR A 651 -15.07 5.76 -30.92
CA THR A 651 -16.46 6.24 -31.07
C THR A 651 -16.65 7.68 -30.55
N GLY A 652 -15.80 8.14 -29.63
CA GLY A 652 -15.79 9.52 -29.11
C GLY A 652 -14.67 10.38 -29.67
N ASN A 653 -14.29 11.43 -28.94
CA ASN A 653 -13.29 12.41 -29.40
C ASN A 653 -11.85 11.88 -29.26
N PHE A 654 -10.98 12.30 -30.17
CA PHE A 654 -9.54 12.08 -30.11
C PHE A 654 -8.84 13.37 -29.71
N THR A 655 -8.14 13.37 -28.58
CA THR A 655 -7.38 14.54 -28.10
C THR A 655 -5.92 14.16 -27.84
N ASN A 656 -4.99 14.79 -28.56
CA ASN A 656 -3.56 14.56 -28.40
C ASN A 656 -2.81 15.83 -27.96
N ASN A 657 -2.37 15.85 -26.71
CA ASN A 657 -1.50 16.85 -26.10
C ASN A 657 -0.13 16.26 -25.73
N GLY A 658 0.21 15.07 -26.26
CA GLY A 658 1.47 14.39 -26.02
C GLY A 658 2.17 14.03 -27.33
N THR A 659 3.04 13.02 -27.28
CA THR A 659 3.77 12.55 -28.47
C THR A 659 3.16 11.25 -28.98
N TYR A 660 2.61 11.29 -30.18
CA TYR A 660 2.15 10.08 -30.85
C TYR A 660 3.27 9.52 -31.74
N GLN A 661 3.76 8.32 -31.42
CA GLN A 661 4.77 7.62 -32.22
C GLN A 661 4.09 6.74 -33.27
N ARG A 662 3.84 7.33 -34.44
CA ARG A 662 3.21 6.67 -35.60
C ARG A 662 3.98 5.41 -36.04
N ARG A 663 3.25 4.41 -36.55
CA ARG A 663 3.80 3.21 -37.21
C ARG A 663 3.16 3.01 -38.59
N ASN A 664 2.40 1.94 -38.79
CA ASN A 664 1.61 1.68 -40.00
C ASN A 664 0.19 1.25 -39.60
N GLU A 665 -0.47 2.09 -38.83
CA GLU A 665 -1.75 1.83 -38.19
C GLU A 665 -2.93 2.50 -38.89
N THR A 666 -4.13 2.13 -38.47
CA THR A 666 -5.38 2.77 -38.92
C THR A 666 -6.15 3.28 -37.71
N LEU A 667 -6.43 4.58 -37.68
CA LEU A 667 -7.48 5.14 -36.81
C LEU A 667 -8.83 4.95 -37.51
N ASN A 668 -9.76 4.28 -36.85
CA ASN A 668 -11.10 3.97 -37.35
C ASN A 668 -12.15 4.71 -36.51
N LEU A 669 -12.76 5.74 -37.07
CA LEU A 669 -13.79 6.55 -36.42
C LEU A 669 -15.18 6.01 -36.74
N THR A 670 -15.98 5.75 -35.70
CA THR A 670 -17.28 5.08 -35.81
C THR A 670 -18.37 5.76 -34.95
N GLY A 671 -19.58 5.19 -34.92
CA GLY A 671 -20.68 5.68 -34.08
C GLY A 671 -21.51 6.81 -34.69
N THR A 672 -22.37 7.40 -33.86
CA THR A 672 -23.48 8.28 -34.30
C THR A 672 -23.26 9.78 -34.02
N SER A 673 -22.41 10.12 -33.05
CA SER A 673 -22.16 11.51 -32.64
C SER A 673 -21.08 12.17 -33.50
N THR A 674 -21.06 13.50 -33.57
CA THR A 674 -19.92 14.21 -34.15
C THR A 674 -18.66 13.95 -33.31
N GLN A 675 -17.56 13.61 -33.97
CA GLN A 675 -16.27 13.37 -33.32
C GLN A 675 -15.29 14.48 -33.65
N ASN A 676 -14.58 14.95 -32.64
CA ASN A 676 -13.52 15.95 -32.78
C ASN A 676 -12.14 15.27 -32.72
N ILE A 677 -11.28 15.59 -33.69
CA ILE A 677 -9.84 15.35 -33.61
C ILE A 677 -9.19 16.67 -33.20
N SER A 678 -8.53 16.70 -32.05
CA SER A 678 -8.03 17.92 -31.44
C SER A 678 -6.77 17.70 -30.60
N GLY A 679 -6.28 18.77 -30.00
CA GLY A 679 -5.14 18.77 -29.11
C GLY A 679 -4.07 19.77 -29.55
N SER A 680 -3.15 20.04 -28.64
CA SER A 680 -2.06 21.01 -28.82
C SER A 680 -0.85 20.45 -29.55
N SER A 681 -0.75 19.13 -29.69
CA SER A 681 0.39 18.46 -30.32
C SER A 681 0.07 18.00 -31.74
N LEU A 682 1.08 18.01 -32.62
CA LEU A 682 0.97 17.40 -33.93
C LEU A 682 0.58 15.93 -33.80
N THR A 683 -0.46 15.53 -34.54
CA THR A 683 -0.91 14.14 -34.59
C THR A 683 -0.62 13.55 -35.96
N GLU A 684 0.18 12.50 -36.00
CA GLU A 684 0.59 11.86 -37.25
C GLU A 684 -0.15 10.53 -37.43
N PHE A 685 -1.10 10.46 -38.37
CA PHE A 685 -1.78 9.21 -38.70
C PHE A 685 -1.19 8.56 -39.93
N THR A 686 -1.08 7.23 -39.92
CA THR A 686 -0.80 6.52 -41.17
C THR A 686 -2.06 6.43 -42.02
N ASN A 687 -3.11 5.77 -41.54
CA ASN A 687 -4.40 5.73 -42.23
C ASN A 687 -5.51 6.26 -41.32
N LEU A 688 -6.49 6.93 -41.91
CA LEU A 688 -7.70 7.38 -41.24
C LEU A 688 -8.91 6.81 -41.98
N THR A 689 -9.69 5.99 -41.29
CA THR A 689 -10.96 5.45 -41.80
C THR A 689 -12.11 6.05 -41.03
N ILE A 690 -13.11 6.54 -41.74
CA ILE A 690 -14.34 7.10 -41.20
C ILE A 690 -15.47 6.21 -41.70
N ASN A 691 -16.10 5.50 -40.77
CA ASN A 691 -17.22 4.59 -41.04
C ASN A 691 -18.31 4.79 -39.98
N LYS A 692 -18.91 5.97 -40.02
CA LYS A 692 -19.90 6.42 -39.04
C LYS A 692 -21.30 6.11 -39.52
N THR A 693 -22.20 5.82 -38.60
CA THR A 693 -23.63 5.63 -38.91
C THR A 693 -24.36 6.97 -39.02
N SER A 694 -23.91 7.98 -38.27
CA SER A 694 -24.38 9.37 -38.35
C SER A 694 -23.33 10.33 -37.77
N GLY A 695 -23.61 11.63 -37.83
CA GLY A 695 -22.72 12.67 -37.32
C GLY A 695 -21.60 13.03 -38.30
N SER A 696 -20.73 13.94 -37.89
CA SER A 696 -19.60 14.43 -38.68
C SER A 696 -18.26 14.16 -37.98
N VAL A 697 -17.16 14.42 -38.67
CA VAL A 697 -15.82 14.47 -38.05
C VAL A 697 -15.28 15.87 -38.26
N THR A 698 -14.81 16.50 -37.19
CA THR A 698 -14.28 17.86 -37.22
C THR A 698 -12.85 17.87 -36.69
N LEU A 699 -11.97 18.57 -37.40
CA LEU A 699 -10.56 18.68 -37.05
C LEU A 699 -10.27 20.08 -36.48
N ASN A 700 -9.93 20.13 -35.19
CA ASN A 700 -9.59 21.36 -34.46
C ASN A 700 -8.15 21.36 -33.93
N GLY A 701 -7.30 20.45 -34.43
CA GLY A 701 -5.87 20.34 -34.09
C GLY A 701 -4.97 20.40 -35.33
N THR A 702 -3.71 19.99 -35.20
CA THR A 702 -2.79 19.82 -36.34
C THR A 702 -2.58 18.33 -36.61
N VAL A 703 -2.89 17.89 -37.83
CA VAL A 703 -2.84 16.49 -38.23
C VAL A 703 -2.11 16.31 -39.54
N ASN A 704 -1.15 15.39 -39.55
CA ASN A 704 -0.48 14.91 -40.76
C ASN A 704 -0.98 13.50 -41.09
N LEU A 705 -1.40 13.28 -42.34
CA LEU A 705 -1.72 11.97 -42.87
C LEU A 705 -0.61 11.49 -43.80
N TYR A 706 -0.17 10.24 -43.65
CA TYR A 706 0.88 9.63 -44.49
C TYR A 706 0.36 8.60 -45.50
N GLY A 707 -0.86 8.11 -45.30
CA GLY A 707 -1.49 7.07 -46.12
C GLY A 707 -2.87 7.50 -46.55
N VAL A 708 -3.89 6.68 -46.33
CA VAL A 708 -5.20 6.89 -46.96
C VAL A 708 -6.22 7.46 -45.99
N LEU A 709 -6.94 8.49 -46.43
CA LEU A 709 -8.23 8.89 -45.84
C LEU A 709 -9.35 8.13 -46.55
N ASN A 710 -9.98 7.20 -45.85
CA ASN A 710 -11.13 6.44 -46.33
C ASN A 710 -12.40 6.94 -45.65
N ILE A 711 -13.31 7.56 -46.40
CA ILE A 711 -14.65 7.90 -45.91
C ILE A 711 -15.63 6.91 -46.51
N LEU A 712 -15.98 5.88 -45.73
CA LEU A 712 -16.78 4.73 -46.17
C LEU A 712 -18.28 4.93 -45.94
N SER A 713 -18.65 5.98 -45.22
CA SER A 713 -20.02 6.36 -44.86
C SER A 713 -20.39 7.74 -45.43
N SER A 714 -21.69 8.06 -45.46
CA SER A 714 -22.21 9.40 -45.78
C SER A 714 -21.89 10.44 -44.69
N THR A 715 -20.60 10.70 -44.46
CA THR A 715 -20.09 11.56 -43.40
C THR A 715 -19.42 12.80 -43.99
N ASN A 716 -19.69 13.96 -43.40
CA ASN A 716 -18.89 15.16 -43.65
C ASN A 716 -17.61 15.12 -42.79
N PHE A 717 -16.46 15.26 -43.43
CA PHE A 717 -15.17 15.47 -42.78
C PHE A 717 -14.77 16.95 -42.93
N ASP A 718 -14.88 17.70 -41.85
CA ASP A 718 -14.48 19.08 -41.76
C ASP A 718 -12.99 19.18 -41.37
N ALA A 719 -12.16 19.50 -42.36
CA ALA A 719 -10.70 19.37 -42.31
C ALA A 719 -9.97 20.51 -41.57
N ASP A 720 -10.62 21.65 -41.32
CA ASP A 720 -10.06 22.76 -40.55
C ASP A 720 -11.00 23.32 -39.46
N GLY A 721 -12.19 22.72 -39.30
CA GLY A 721 -13.08 23.01 -38.19
C GLY A 721 -13.61 24.44 -38.22
N THR A 722 -13.37 25.19 -37.14
CA THR A 722 -13.70 26.63 -37.10
C THR A 722 -12.70 27.51 -37.87
N GLY A 723 -11.79 26.91 -38.64
CA GLY A 723 -10.71 27.56 -39.38
C GLY A 723 -9.35 27.52 -38.68
N GLY A 724 -9.28 27.00 -37.45
CA GLY A 724 -8.04 26.85 -36.69
C GLY A 724 -7.32 25.50 -36.84
N GLY A 725 -8.01 24.49 -37.38
CA GLY A 725 -7.42 23.17 -37.65
C GLY A 725 -6.54 23.16 -38.90
N VAL A 726 -5.58 22.24 -38.94
CA VAL A 726 -4.72 22.00 -40.11
C VAL A 726 -4.66 20.51 -40.39
N PHE A 727 -5.15 20.10 -41.56
CA PHE A 727 -5.04 18.75 -42.08
C PHE A 727 -4.13 18.73 -43.30
N THR A 728 -3.00 18.02 -43.18
CA THR A 728 -1.97 17.95 -44.22
C THR A 728 -1.86 16.53 -44.78
N LEU A 729 -1.98 16.40 -46.09
CA LEU A 729 -1.62 15.19 -46.82
C LEU A 729 -0.12 15.24 -47.14
N ILE A 730 0.65 14.34 -46.53
CA ILE A 730 2.11 14.31 -46.65
C ILE A 730 2.56 13.56 -47.90
N SER A 731 3.49 14.19 -48.62
CA SER A 731 4.28 13.54 -49.66
C SER A 731 5.72 13.43 -49.18
N THR A 732 6.32 12.24 -49.27
CA THR A 732 7.62 11.95 -48.63
C THR A 732 8.76 11.71 -49.62
N ASN A 733 8.44 11.47 -50.89
CA ASN A 733 9.41 11.07 -51.90
C ASN A 733 8.87 11.39 -53.31
N ASP A 734 9.76 11.46 -54.29
CA ASP A 734 9.41 11.67 -55.71
C ASP A 734 8.80 10.45 -56.39
N ALA A 735 9.06 9.26 -55.85
CA ALA A 735 8.52 7.98 -56.30
C ALA A 735 8.23 7.08 -55.09
N PRO A 736 7.29 7.46 -54.22
CA PRO A 736 6.93 6.67 -53.06
C PRO A 736 6.13 5.43 -53.47
N VAL A 737 6.18 4.38 -52.66
CA VAL A 737 5.29 3.22 -52.83
C VAL A 737 3.83 3.61 -52.55
N SER A 738 3.63 4.58 -51.65
CA SER A 738 2.36 5.27 -51.41
C SER A 738 2.66 6.63 -50.80
N ASP A 739 2.00 7.67 -51.29
CA ASP A 739 1.88 8.97 -50.61
C ASP A 739 0.49 9.08 -49.95
N ALA A 740 0.29 10.16 -49.20
CA ALA A 740 -1.00 10.45 -48.61
C ALA A 740 -2.03 10.80 -49.68
N ARG A 741 -3.23 10.21 -49.57
CA ARG A 741 -4.31 10.46 -50.53
C ARG A 741 -5.68 10.37 -49.92
N ILE A 742 -6.66 10.93 -50.62
CA ILE A 742 -8.07 10.76 -50.30
C ILE A 742 -8.64 9.67 -51.21
N ALA A 743 -9.20 8.62 -50.61
CA ALA A 743 -9.87 7.57 -51.38
C ALA A 743 -11.16 8.12 -52.02
N ARG A 744 -11.67 7.41 -53.02
CA ARG A 744 -12.95 7.75 -53.66
C ARG A 744 -14.05 7.89 -52.61
N LEU A 745 -14.65 9.07 -52.55
CA LEU A 745 -15.80 9.35 -51.70
C LEU A 745 -17.00 8.50 -52.14
N THR A 746 -17.69 7.87 -51.19
CA THR A 746 -18.86 7.02 -51.44
C THR A 746 -20.15 7.75 -51.04
N GLY A 747 -21.26 7.47 -51.73
CA GLY A 747 -22.57 8.04 -51.41
C GLY A 747 -22.55 9.58 -51.40
N THR A 748 -22.92 10.16 -50.26
CA THR A 748 -22.94 11.61 -50.01
C THR A 748 -21.80 12.07 -49.09
N ALA A 749 -20.73 11.27 -48.97
CA ALA A 749 -19.53 11.68 -48.25
C ALA A 749 -18.95 12.96 -48.86
N SER A 750 -18.47 13.85 -48.00
CA SER A 750 -17.90 15.14 -48.41
C SER A 750 -16.76 15.55 -47.49
N ILE A 751 -15.89 16.40 -48.02
CA ILE A 751 -14.84 17.07 -47.26
C ILE A 751 -15.11 18.57 -47.31
N THR A 752 -15.18 19.23 -46.16
CA THR A 752 -15.30 20.69 -46.03
C THR A 752 -14.04 21.27 -45.39
N GLY A 753 -13.88 22.59 -45.46
CA GLY A 753 -12.69 23.25 -44.95
C GLY A 753 -11.49 23.15 -45.89
N ASN A 754 -10.37 23.73 -45.48
CA ASN A 754 -9.13 23.74 -46.24
C ASN A 754 -8.22 22.55 -45.86
N VAL A 755 -7.66 21.90 -46.87
CA VAL A 755 -6.66 20.83 -46.74
C VAL A 755 -5.34 21.33 -47.32
N THR A 756 -4.24 21.10 -46.63
CA THR A 756 -2.89 21.28 -47.19
C THR A 756 -2.49 20.00 -47.92
N VAL A 757 -2.12 20.09 -49.19
CA VAL A 757 -1.67 18.93 -49.98
C VAL A 757 -0.24 19.15 -50.43
N GLN A 758 0.65 18.24 -50.05
CA GLN A 758 2.06 18.31 -50.38
C GLN A 758 2.42 17.50 -51.62
N ARG A 759 3.44 17.95 -52.34
CA ARG A 759 4.14 17.21 -53.40
C ARG A 759 5.64 17.34 -53.18
N PHE A 760 6.28 16.25 -52.77
CA PHE A 760 7.71 16.20 -52.56
C PHE A 760 8.45 16.06 -53.89
N THR A 761 9.47 16.87 -54.12
CA THR A 761 10.36 16.73 -55.28
C THR A 761 11.80 16.61 -54.82
N LYS A 762 12.54 15.66 -55.39
CA LYS A 762 13.97 15.48 -55.07
C LYS A 762 14.78 16.62 -55.67
N PRO A 763 15.90 16.99 -55.02
CA PRO A 763 16.85 17.89 -55.64
C PRO A 763 17.40 17.30 -56.95
N GLU A 764 17.67 18.17 -57.92
CA GLU A 764 18.14 17.79 -59.25
C GLU A 764 19.63 18.04 -59.44
N ILE A 765 20.32 17.21 -60.23
CA ILE A 765 21.79 17.20 -60.28
C ILE A 765 22.35 18.47 -60.97
N ILE A 766 23.38 19.06 -60.37
CA ILE A 766 24.14 20.18 -60.94
C ILE A 766 24.78 19.77 -62.28
N GLY A 767 24.44 20.48 -63.36
CA GLY A 767 25.00 20.27 -64.70
C GLY A 767 24.12 19.49 -65.68
N GLY A 768 22.90 19.09 -65.28
CA GLY A 768 21.90 18.48 -66.16
C GLY A 768 21.05 19.51 -66.96
N THR A 769 20.34 19.02 -67.98
CA THR A 769 19.29 19.75 -68.71
C THR A 769 18.20 20.24 -67.74
N ARG A 770 17.59 21.41 -67.97
CA ARG A 770 16.45 21.92 -67.17
C ARG A 770 15.38 20.83 -67.03
N VAL A 771 15.05 20.40 -65.82
CA VAL A 771 13.94 19.46 -65.62
C VAL A 771 12.70 20.25 -65.22
N TYR A 772 11.66 20.10 -66.01
CA TYR A 772 10.35 20.66 -65.68
C TYR A 772 9.54 19.60 -64.94
N ARG A 773 8.93 19.99 -63.82
CA ARG A 773 7.95 19.17 -63.12
C ARG A 773 6.56 19.55 -63.59
N TYR A 774 5.78 18.53 -63.94
CA TYR A 774 4.38 18.70 -64.29
C TYR A 774 3.55 18.62 -63.01
N ILE A 775 2.96 19.75 -62.63
CA ILE A 775 2.22 19.91 -61.38
C ILE A 775 0.82 20.48 -61.66
N SER A 776 -0.12 20.18 -60.79
CA SER A 776 -1.48 20.72 -60.83
C SER A 776 -1.98 20.92 -59.41
N THR A 777 -3.01 21.74 -59.23
CA THR A 777 -3.61 21.96 -57.91
C THR A 777 -4.68 20.89 -57.63
N PRO A 778 -4.56 20.11 -56.54
CA PRO A 778 -5.59 19.18 -56.08
C PRO A 778 -6.68 19.86 -55.22
N VAL A 779 -6.52 21.15 -54.95
CA VAL A 779 -7.45 22.03 -54.23
C VAL A 779 -7.92 23.17 -55.12
N SER A 780 -8.98 23.86 -54.72
CA SER A 780 -9.56 24.99 -55.44
C SER A 780 -9.18 26.35 -54.83
N GLY A 781 -9.34 27.42 -55.61
CA GLY A 781 -9.17 28.80 -55.14
C GLY A 781 -7.73 29.25 -54.93
N GLN A 782 -6.75 28.50 -55.44
CA GLN A 782 -5.32 28.84 -55.32
C GLN A 782 -4.85 29.69 -56.50
N PHE A 783 -3.73 30.38 -56.29
CA PHE A 783 -3.07 31.28 -57.22
C PHE A 783 -1.59 30.92 -57.34
N VAL A 784 -0.90 31.49 -58.33
CA VAL A 784 0.55 31.28 -58.49
C VAL A 784 1.35 31.78 -57.28
N SER A 785 0.82 32.75 -56.52
CA SER A 785 1.46 33.18 -55.27
C SER A 785 1.62 32.06 -54.25
N ASP A 786 0.76 31.04 -54.27
CA ASP A 786 0.80 29.89 -53.35
C ASP A 786 1.86 28.86 -53.75
N TRP A 787 2.57 29.05 -54.87
CA TRP A 787 3.73 28.23 -55.26
C TRP A 787 5.04 29.02 -55.24
N ILE A 788 4.97 30.36 -55.22
CA ILE A 788 6.16 31.23 -55.24
C ILE A 788 6.94 31.15 -53.92
N ASP A 789 6.27 30.81 -52.82
CA ASP A 789 6.87 30.57 -51.52
C ASP A 789 7.65 29.25 -51.45
N ASP A 790 7.22 28.24 -52.20
CA ASP A 790 7.91 26.94 -52.27
C ASP A 790 9.07 26.89 -53.26
N PHE A 791 8.97 27.59 -54.39
CA PHE A 791 10.03 27.67 -55.40
C PHE A 791 9.92 28.94 -56.25
N PRO A 792 11.02 29.44 -56.84
CA PRO A 792 10.98 30.69 -57.58
C PRO A 792 10.26 30.58 -58.93
N ILE A 793 9.29 31.46 -59.16
CA ILE A 793 8.55 31.57 -60.43
C ILE A 793 8.90 32.91 -61.09
N THR A 794 9.50 32.84 -62.28
CA THR A 794 9.99 33.99 -63.05
C THR A 794 9.21 34.13 -64.37
N GLY A 795 9.17 35.32 -64.95
CA GLY A 795 8.44 35.65 -66.18
C GLY A 795 8.19 37.15 -66.35
N THR A 796 7.46 37.53 -67.39
CA THR A 796 7.17 38.94 -67.73
C THR A 796 5.99 39.55 -66.97
N PHE A 797 5.50 38.89 -65.92
CA PHE A 797 4.41 39.38 -65.08
C PHE A 797 4.91 40.44 -64.08
N SER A 798 4.02 41.00 -63.26
CA SER A 798 4.30 42.24 -62.50
C SER A 798 5.14 42.05 -61.24
N ASN A 799 5.24 40.81 -60.74
CA ASN A 799 5.96 40.48 -59.50
C ASN A 799 6.65 39.09 -59.54
N PRO A 800 7.50 38.80 -60.55
CA PRO A 800 8.27 37.55 -60.60
C PRO A 800 9.26 37.46 -59.44
N SER A 801 9.65 36.24 -59.08
CA SER A 801 10.70 35.99 -58.10
C SER A 801 12.02 36.64 -58.56
N THR A 802 12.61 37.47 -57.71
CA THR A 802 13.93 38.07 -57.90
C THR A 802 15.01 37.39 -57.07
N ASP A 803 14.58 36.73 -56.02
CA ASP A 803 15.36 35.99 -55.04
C ASP A 803 14.53 34.80 -54.50
N PHE A 804 15.17 33.89 -53.77
CA PHE A 804 14.48 32.77 -53.14
C PHE A 804 15.14 32.28 -51.83
N PRO A 805 14.40 32.14 -50.71
CA PRO A 805 12.99 32.54 -50.53
C PRO A 805 12.77 34.02 -50.85
N LEU A 806 11.55 34.40 -51.22
CA LEU A 806 11.24 35.78 -51.62
C LEU A 806 11.67 36.77 -50.52
N GLY A 807 12.46 37.78 -50.86
CA GLY A 807 13.01 38.76 -49.92
C GLY A 807 14.31 38.36 -49.21
N SER A 808 14.90 37.19 -49.52
CA SER A 808 16.18 36.74 -48.97
C SER A 808 17.41 37.45 -49.54
N GLY A 809 17.29 38.10 -50.70
CA GLY A 809 18.41 38.62 -51.48
C GLY A 809 19.25 37.54 -52.18
N ILE A 810 18.91 36.26 -52.07
CA ILE A 810 19.60 35.15 -52.75
C ILE A 810 19.12 35.10 -54.20
N THR A 811 19.88 35.71 -55.12
CA THR A 811 19.50 35.86 -56.54
C THR A 811 19.98 34.70 -57.42
N ALA A 812 20.49 33.61 -56.86
CA ALA A 812 20.91 32.42 -57.61
C ALA A 812 20.71 31.16 -56.77
N ILE A 813 20.21 30.10 -57.39
CA ILE A 813 20.07 28.77 -56.78
C ILE A 813 21.00 27.84 -57.55
N CYS A 814 21.86 27.11 -56.86
CA CYS A 814 22.78 26.15 -57.47
C CYS A 814 23.70 26.75 -58.55
N GLY A 815 24.12 28.00 -58.36
CA GLY A 815 24.96 28.74 -59.32
C GLY A 815 24.21 29.22 -60.57
N ILE A 816 22.90 29.01 -60.66
CA ILE A 816 22.04 29.48 -61.75
C ILE A 816 21.33 30.75 -61.30
N PRO A 817 21.54 31.91 -61.96
CA PRO A 817 20.84 33.15 -61.63
C PRO A 817 19.32 33.02 -61.74
N ILE A 818 18.61 33.57 -60.76
CA ILE A 818 17.17 33.83 -60.85
C ILE A 818 17.01 35.03 -61.76
N VAL A 819 16.67 34.79 -63.03
CA VAL A 819 16.49 35.85 -64.03
C VAL A 819 15.00 36.19 -64.12
N PRO A 820 14.55 37.33 -63.57
CA PRO A 820 13.13 37.60 -63.36
C PRO A 820 12.31 37.64 -64.65
N THR A 821 12.94 38.00 -65.78
CA THR A 821 12.28 38.17 -67.08
C THR A 821 12.15 36.89 -67.89
N THR A 822 12.79 35.78 -67.49
CA THR A 822 12.69 34.50 -68.21
C THR A 822 11.60 33.63 -67.60
N PRO A 823 10.58 33.23 -68.37
CA PRO A 823 9.53 32.34 -67.87
C PRO A 823 10.09 31.02 -67.31
N SER A 824 9.67 30.65 -66.09
CA SER A 824 10.01 29.36 -65.48
C SER A 824 8.80 28.46 -65.25
N MET A 825 7.60 28.94 -65.56
CA MET A 825 6.35 28.20 -65.45
C MET A 825 5.54 28.38 -66.73
N PHE A 826 4.96 27.29 -67.21
CA PHE A 826 4.27 27.22 -68.49
C PHE A 826 2.97 26.41 -68.38
N VAL A 827 2.01 26.74 -69.25
CA VAL A 827 0.82 25.94 -69.54
C VAL A 827 0.89 25.44 -70.97
N TYR A 828 0.32 24.27 -71.22
CA TYR A 828 0.14 23.79 -72.59
C TYR A 828 -1.19 24.33 -73.14
N VAL A 829 -1.15 24.93 -74.32
CA VAL A 829 -2.30 25.48 -75.05
C VAL A 829 -2.28 24.92 -76.47
N GLU A 830 -3.12 23.93 -76.71
CA GLU A 830 -3.17 23.18 -77.98
C GLU A 830 -3.49 24.06 -79.20
N ALA A 831 -4.26 25.14 -79.04
CA ALA A 831 -4.54 26.09 -80.12
C ALA A 831 -3.29 26.87 -80.58
N ASN A 832 -2.24 26.92 -79.74
CA ASN A 832 -0.99 27.59 -80.03
C ASN A 832 0.06 26.63 -80.63
N ALA A 833 -0.24 25.34 -80.81
CA ALA A 833 0.70 24.39 -81.43
C ALA A 833 0.74 24.60 -82.96
N GLY A 834 1.93 24.95 -83.48
CA GLY A 834 2.17 25.23 -84.90
C GLY A 834 2.80 24.05 -85.66
N THR A 835 3.09 24.23 -86.95
CA THR A 835 3.71 23.20 -87.82
C THR A 835 5.25 23.22 -87.84
N GLY A 836 5.89 24.13 -87.11
CA GLY A 836 7.35 24.30 -87.08
C GLY A 836 8.01 23.68 -85.83
N ALA A 837 9.27 23.27 -85.95
CA ALA A 837 10.05 22.56 -84.92
C ALA A 837 10.22 23.28 -83.55
N ASN A 838 9.74 24.52 -83.41
CA ASN A 838 9.89 25.36 -82.22
C ASN A 838 8.56 25.82 -81.59
N ASP A 839 7.41 25.40 -82.13
CA ASP A 839 6.08 25.87 -81.70
C ASP A 839 5.25 24.74 -81.08
N LEU A 840 5.67 24.31 -79.89
CA LEU A 840 5.20 23.09 -79.21
C LEU A 840 4.01 23.34 -78.26
N GLY A 841 3.22 24.41 -78.43
CA GLY A 841 2.03 24.70 -77.62
C GLY A 841 2.28 25.20 -76.18
N TRP A 842 3.54 25.30 -75.71
CA TRP A 842 3.87 25.80 -74.38
C TRP A 842 3.81 27.33 -74.29
N THR A 843 2.97 27.86 -73.40
CA THR A 843 2.79 29.29 -73.16
C THR A 843 3.20 29.65 -71.73
N ALA A 844 3.96 30.73 -71.54
CA ALA A 844 4.38 31.21 -70.23
C ALA A 844 3.18 31.53 -69.32
N PHE A 845 3.28 31.21 -68.02
CA PHE A 845 2.23 31.47 -67.04
C PHE A 845 2.84 31.89 -65.68
N PRO A 846 2.37 32.98 -65.04
CA PRO A 846 1.40 33.96 -65.53
C PRO A 846 1.91 34.73 -66.75
N ALA A 847 1.04 35.02 -67.70
CA ALA A 847 1.40 35.81 -68.88
C ALA A 847 1.53 37.32 -68.58
N SER A 848 0.77 37.83 -67.60
CA SER A 848 0.77 39.23 -67.15
C SER A 848 0.11 39.34 -65.76
N GLY A 849 0.06 40.54 -65.18
CA GLY A 849 -0.64 40.80 -63.90
C GLY A 849 0.17 40.40 -62.66
N LEU A 850 -0.49 40.28 -61.50
CA LEU A 850 0.13 39.83 -60.25
C LEU A 850 0.00 38.31 -60.11
N ALA A 851 1.00 37.65 -59.52
CA ALA A 851 0.94 36.22 -59.21
C ALA A 851 -0.26 35.84 -58.33
N SER A 852 -0.64 36.72 -57.38
CA SER A 852 -1.82 36.56 -56.52
C SER A 852 -3.16 36.76 -57.23
N SER A 853 -3.14 37.16 -58.50
CA SER A 853 -4.33 37.27 -59.36
C SER A 853 -4.36 36.21 -60.47
N ALA A 854 -3.29 35.43 -60.61
CA ALA A 854 -3.18 34.37 -61.60
C ALA A 854 -3.69 33.05 -61.00
N SER A 855 -4.96 32.71 -61.23
CA SER A 855 -5.59 31.54 -60.63
C SER A 855 -5.06 30.22 -61.22
N LEU A 856 -4.83 29.25 -60.34
CA LEU A 856 -4.54 27.88 -60.72
C LEU A 856 -5.88 27.18 -61.05
N GLN A 857 -6.05 26.77 -62.30
CA GLN A 857 -7.30 26.18 -62.79
C GLN A 857 -7.38 24.70 -62.42
N VAL A 858 -8.51 24.29 -61.84
CA VAL A 858 -8.79 22.90 -61.49
C VAL A 858 -8.70 22.01 -62.74
N GLY A 859 -7.87 20.98 -62.69
CA GLY A 859 -7.66 20.02 -63.79
C GLY A 859 -6.67 20.48 -64.87
N ARG A 860 -6.13 21.70 -64.79
CA ARG A 860 -5.04 22.15 -65.67
C ARG A 860 -3.70 21.70 -65.09
N GLY A 861 -2.85 21.11 -65.92
CA GLY A 861 -1.45 20.88 -65.57
C GLY A 861 -0.56 22.05 -65.98
N TYR A 862 0.51 22.24 -65.22
CA TYR A 862 1.50 23.29 -65.38
C TYR A 862 2.89 22.66 -65.41
N ALA A 863 3.76 23.13 -66.29
CA ALA A 863 5.17 22.75 -66.31
C ALA A 863 5.98 23.82 -65.58
N ALA A 864 6.52 23.49 -64.40
CA ALA A 864 7.30 24.39 -63.57
C ALA A 864 8.76 23.93 -63.51
N PHE A 865 9.69 24.86 -63.67
CA PHE A 865 11.12 24.61 -63.54
C PHE A 865 11.53 24.75 -62.07
N LEU A 866 11.77 23.61 -61.40
CA LEU A 866 12.31 23.59 -60.06
C LEU A 866 13.84 23.73 -60.12
N ARG A 867 14.39 24.61 -59.29
CA ARG A 867 15.81 25.00 -59.36
C ARG A 867 16.67 24.40 -58.24
N ASP A 868 16.07 23.77 -57.24
CA ASP A 868 16.81 23.26 -56.08
C ASP A 868 17.57 21.97 -56.44
N CYS A 869 18.88 21.99 -56.22
CA CYS A 869 19.80 20.88 -56.45
C CYS A 869 20.39 20.31 -55.15
N THR A 870 20.08 20.94 -54.01
CA THR A 870 20.68 20.60 -52.71
C THR A 870 19.64 20.02 -51.78
N ASN A 871 18.49 20.67 -51.67
CA ASN A 871 17.40 20.25 -50.79
C ASN A 871 16.19 19.82 -51.63
N PRO A 872 15.37 18.88 -51.11
CA PRO A 872 14.10 18.61 -51.73
C PRO A 872 13.18 19.82 -51.63
N THR A 873 12.43 20.10 -52.70
CA THR A 873 11.34 21.08 -52.67
C THR A 873 10.05 20.34 -52.34
N VAL A 874 9.38 20.73 -51.25
CA VAL A 874 8.03 20.27 -50.94
C VAL A 874 7.11 21.38 -51.40
N ILE A 875 6.39 21.15 -52.50
CA ILE A 875 5.36 22.07 -52.97
C ILE A 875 4.13 21.80 -52.12
N ASP A 876 3.53 22.81 -51.53
CA ASP A 876 2.26 22.70 -50.83
C ASP A 876 1.24 23.74 -51.29
N VAL A 877 -0.03 23.36 -51.15
CA VAL A 877 -1.16 24.26 -51.44
C VAL A 877 -2.25 23.99 -50.43
N ARG A 878 -2.91 25.05 -49.97
CA ARG A 878 -3.94 24.96 -48.94
C ARG A 878 -5.25 25.58 -49.41
N GLY A 879 -6.25 24.73 -49.64
CA GLY A 879 -7.59 25.17 -50.02
C GLY A 879 -8.63 24.08 -49.91
N PRO A 880 -9.89 24.35 -50.29
CA PRO A 880 -10.92 23.33 -50.34
C PRO A 880 -10.58 22.28 -51.39
N VAL A 881 -10.60 21.00 -51.02
CA VAL A 881 -10.29 19.91 -51.95
C VAL A 881 -11.29 19.86 -53.09
N ASN A 882 -10.77 19.61 -54.29
CA ASN A 882 -11.63 19.33 -55.42
C ASN A 882 -12.32 17.96 -55.20
N GLN A 883 -13.63 17.90 -55.40
CA GLN A 883 -14.45 16.70 -55.17
C GLN A 883 -15.67 16.70 -56.08
N GLY A 884 -16.30 15.53 -56.24
CA GLY A 884 -17.43 15.35 -57.15
C GLY A 884 -17.00 15.27 -58.62
N THR A 885 -17.95 15.46 -59.53
CA THR A 885 -17.67 15.41 -60.98
C THR A 885 -17.07 16.73 -61.45
N ILE A 886 -15.84 16.69 -61.96
CA ILE A 886 -15.14 17.85 -62.54
C ILE A 886 -15.20 17.78 -64.05
N ASN A 887 -15.73 18.84 -64.68
CA ASN A 887 -15.81 18.95 -66.13
C ASN A 887 -14.58 19.64 -66.69
N LEU A 888 -13.85 18.94 -67.57
CA LEU A 888 -12.58 19.39 -68.15
C LEU A 888 -12.72 19.85 -69.61
N THR A 889 -13.93 19.96 -70.16
CA THR A 889 -14.13 20.28 -71.59
C THR A 889 -13.55 21.62 -72.00
N SER A 890 -13.43 22.59 -71.10
CA SER A 890 -12.78 23.88 -71.36
C SER A 890 -11.25 23.82 -71.41
N LEU A 891 -10.66 22.70 -70.95
CA LEU A 891 -9.21 22.48 -70.91
C LEU A 891 -8.73 21.55 -72.02
N VAL A 892 -9.65 20.88 -72.71
CA VAL A 892 -9.34 19.90 -73.74
C VAL A 892 -9.82 20.42 -75.09
N SER A 893 -8.89 20.67 -75.99
CA SER A 893 -9.16 20.98 -77.39
C SER A 893 -8.38 20.03 -78.29
N ARG A 894 -8.82 19.87 -79.54
CA ARG A 894 -8.12 19.11 -80.56
C ARG A 894 -7.98 19.96 -81.81
N THR A 895 -6.75 20.27 -82.20
CA THR A 895 -6.43 20.90 -83.48
C THR A 895 -5.95 19.81 -84.45
N VAL A 896 -6.16 19.96 -85.76
CA VAL A 896 -5.73 18.97 -86.77
C VAL A 896 -4.90 19.68 -87.83
N ASN A 897 -3.58 19.74 -87.63
CA ASN A 897 -2.67 20.49 -88.53
C ASN A 897 -1.70 19.58 -89.30
N GLY A 898 -1.90 18.25 -89.28
CA GLY A 898 -1.12 17.28 -90.07
C GLY A 898 0.17 16.78 -89.40
N ASN A 899 0.49 17.22 -88.19
CA ASN A 899 1.58 16.69 -87.37
C ASN A 899 1.09 15.45 -86.57
N THR A 900 1.91 14.40 -86.48
CA THR A 900 1.61 13.20 -85.67
C THR A 900 1.70 13.45 -84.17
N GLU A 901 2.32 14.57 -83.76
CA GLU A 901 2.42 15.01 -82.36
C GLU A 901 1.35 16.06 -81.97
N ASP A 902 0.38 16.37 -82.82
CA ASP A 902 -0.76 17.26 -82.48
C ASP A 902 -1.88 16.54 -81.71
N GLY A 903 -2.60 17.28 -80.87
CA GLY A 903 -3.79 16.79 -80.13
C GLY A 903 -3.54 16.44 -78.66
N TYR A 904 -2.32 16.64 -78.15
CA TYR A 904 -2.03 16.43 -76.74
C TYR A 904 -2.60 17.56 -75.87
N ASN A 905 -3.00 17.25 -74.65
CA ASN A 905 -3.44 18.25 -73.68
C ASN A 905 -2.78 17.90 -72.34
N LEU A 906 -2.22 18.90 -71.65
CA LEU A 906 -1.70 18.70 -70.29
C LEU A 906 -2.84 18.83 -69.27
N VAL A 907 -3.49 17.71 -69.01
CA VAL A 907 -4.54 17.61 -68.00
C VAL A 907 -3.92 17.13 -66.69
N GLY A 908 -4.02 17.97 -65.66
CA GLY A 908 -3.56 17.63 -64.32
C GLY A 908 -4.59 16.77 -63.59
N ASN A 909 -4.15 15.92 -62.67
CA ASN A 909 -5.09 15.27 -61.77
C ASN A 909 -5.71 16.33 -60.86
N PRO A 910 -7.03 16.56 -60.91
CA PRO A 910 -7.64 17.57 -60.08
C PRO A 910 -7.84 17.13 -58.63
N TYR A 911 -7.63 15.84 -58.30
CA TYR A 911 -7.90 15.30 -56.97
C TYR A 911 -6.62 15.05 -56.16
N PRO A 912 -6.69 15.11 -54.82
CA PRO A 912 -5.58 14.72 -53.94
C PRO A 912 -5.37 13.19 -53.98
N SER A 913 -4.43 12.70 -54.80
CA SER A 913 -4.23 11.26 -55.09
C SER A 913 -2.82 10.74 -54.91
#